data_AF-A9B8H7-F1
#
_entry.id   AF-A9B8H7-F1
#
_cell.length_a   1.000
_cell.length_b   1.000
_cell.length_c   1.000
_cell.angle_alpha   90.00
_cell.angle_beta   90.00
_cell.angle_gamma   90.00
#
_symmetry.space_group_name_H-M   'P 1'
#
loop_
_entity.id
_entity.type
_entity.pdbx_description
1 polymer ?
#
loop_
_entity_poly.entity_id
_entity_poly.type
_entity_poly.pdbx_seq_one_letter_code
_entity_poly.pdbx_strand_id
1 'polypeptide(L)'
;MLRRWILLCLVIGIGLSVVPQDTSAQSAVYYTFDAHSLLMNQSDENFDKVAFLLSVQGNVNRESPRLFIKQPQMISVKGSDYSPDTLWKNAIQSSFIWLNPRQYQETVLTDINQVITTFAASSYGIDGSVVWDKDRPWTLNIAASIAGARNLAIVRKQSPIYATLTAHYPVVVDLTTDPIQGFMTTKSSAYQWLLQEYLLNSANPHRLEPTLASLKDGYALKNRAMNTLYFGRWISLEMDAAIARKALIFDLSPNADLGSPEEQCQAPSSDYTTLTTLLQNVRNRKGTQPIEVMGFLDFRYIYCEGNGQPHPTDEQRRLQNVVTALEHPFAKVISQYGGMMTVGGIGPADAANGSFFRHSPGVRYIPQSPAMTPETLLRNDYADGYPLNFSFEKGGVSQWTMWTTNYATYAGTNLPHGSTFLEMNTSTTDWQNGKNTLYQDVPIALLRGSRYQLRLSARRNPSEVGSIQGGIALWGKRANGSYTQLNHCPFTLTSGSWVPIACDTDIREDGLHGIRLQIALYTPDKNYDFDAITFLGPNTLRVNPTKTFGLFYMGDYDGPGAAYSTLMADVNDEKSYNELIWTSKITTTVPVAWAIAPSFRDAYPSAYAYLAKTKGPYDYFMMPNSGPNYTNPLHFDSLASGRPRVGPFKQQTATLNREVGYRVGWVLDGAESHLSYSDPTVRSIFKIATPDGYIHNSNVPPIGPTDPSVATYDGHAAILRKTTDLVDHATTDTDGADRLIAHVLAPQAAQFQVYRSIFVSSNFISHVVSTAKTKNLQFANRFAALDPMSFFGLYKSQHGLYPRLRMSMVSDTLPQVMYTGQSYAVQVTIRNDGWDIWRPKPSGATDCDGSGLAYKGCDRFVWTFQPPTNPIIPTGPGAIPTVTYPSGNRIDFGTTIAPGATTTVNLMLTIPANATLGYHTFQADLVQEGYGFGETYGNQPWQGRVLVATP
;
A
#
# COMPACT_ATOMS: atom_id res chain seq x y z
N MET A 1 -24.45 3.12 -47.10
CA MET A 1 -23.44 2.32 -47.81
C MET A 1 -22.15 2.37 -47.00
N LEU A 2 -21.99 1.40 -46.09
CA LEU A 2 -20.94 0.36 -46.06
C LEU A 2 -19.57 0.91 -45.61
N ARG A 3 -19.10 0.67 -44.37
CA ARG A 3 -18.41 -0.55 -43.86
C ARG A 3 -17.21 -1.00 -44.72
N ARG A 4 -16.07 -1.24 -44.04
CA ARG A 4 -14.69 -1.62 -44.50
C ARG A 4 -13.83 -0.35 -44.66
N TRP A 5 -12.80 -0.10 -43.87
CA TRP A 5 -11.57 -0.89 -43.75
C TRP A 5 -10.97 -0.92 -42.34
N ILE A 6 -10.44 -2.08 -42.00
CA ILE A 6 -9.74 -2.48 -40.79
C ILE A 6 -8.34 -2.95 -41.23
N LEU A 7 -7.34 -2.76 -40.36
CA LEU A 7 -5.99 -3.37 -40.30
C LEU A 7 -4.92 -2.93 -41.33
N LEU A 8 -3.83 -2.30 -40.85
CA LEU A 8 -2.46 -2.84 -40.94
C LEU A 8 -1.42 -1.97 -40.16
N CYS A 9 -0.52 -2.64 -39.43
CA CYS A 9 0.80 -2.20 -38.88
C CYS A 9 0.78 -1.29 -37.61
N LEU A 10 1.48 -1.55 -36.50
CA LEU A 10 2.70 -2.32 -36.22
C LEU A 10 2.57 -3.17 -34.94
N VAL A 11 2.88 -4.46 -35.05
CA VAL A 11 3.30 -5.32 -33.93
C VAL A 11 4.83 -5.30 -33.93
N ILE A 12 5.44 -4.66 -32.93
CA ILE A 12 6.85 -4.90 -32.60
C ILE A 12 6.85 -6.09 -31.65
N GLY A 13 7.35 -7.23 -32.14
CA GLY A 13 7.43 -8.48 -31.42
C GLY A 13 8.39 -8.37 -30.23
N ILE A 14 7.82 -8.35 -29.03
CA ILE A 14 8.51 -8.81 -27.83
C ILE A 14 8.48 -10.33 -27.90
N GLY A 15 9.65 -10.96 -27.98
CA GLY A 15 9.80 -12.41 -27.92
C GLY A 15 9.30 -12.95 -26.57
N LEU A 16 8.02 -13.29 -26.52
CA LEU A 16 7.51 -14.23 -25.53
C LEU A 16 8.10 -15.58 -25.87
N SER A 17 9.01 -16.08 -25.05
CA SER A 17 9.32 -17.50 -24.99
C SER A 17 8.04 -18.25 -24.62
N VAL A 18 7.31 -18.68 -25.65
CA VAL A 18 6.22 -19.65 -25.52
C VAL A 18 6.88 -20.97 -25.13
N VAL A 19 6.86 -21.27 -23.83
CA VAL A 19 7.08 -22.64 -23.36
C VAL A 19 6.02 -23.50 -24.07
N PRO A 20 6.40 -24.64 -24.71
CA PRO A 20 5.42 -25.54 -25.30
C PRO A 20 4.42 -25.95 -24.20
N GLN A 21 3.16 -25.55 -24.34
CA GLN A 21 2.11 -25.99 -23.44
C GLN A 21 1.88 -27.48 -23.68
N ASP A 22 2.11 -28.27 -22.65
CA ASP A 22 1.71 -29.66 -22.58
C ASP A 22 0.18 -29.74 -22.69
N THR A 23 -0.31 -30.20 -23.84
CA THR A 23 -1.73 -30.32 -24.17
C THR A 23 -2.42 -31.50 -23.46
N SER A 24 -1.74 -32.17 -22.51
CA SER A 24 -2.27 -33.32 -21.76
C SER A 24 -2.71 -33.00 -20.32
N ALA A 25 -2.52 -31.77 -19.83
CA ALA A 25 -2.93 -31.41 -18.47
C ALA A 25 -4.46 -31.32 -18.33
N GLN A 26 -5.05 -32.26 -17.59
CA GLN A 26 -6.47 -32.25 -17.23
C GLN A 26 -6.79 -30.98 -16.42
N SER A 27 -7.86 -30.25 -16.77
CA SER A 27 -8.25 -29.03 -16.05
C SER A 27 -8.54 -29.33 -14.57
N ALA A 28 -8.08 -28.46 -13.68
CA ALA A 28 -8.35 -28.59 -12.26
C ALA A 28 -9.83 -28.36 -11.96
N VAL A 29 -10.49 -29.31 -11.30
CA VAL A 29 -11.93 -29.21 -10.97
C VAL A 29 -12.11 -28.50 -9.62
N TYR A 30 -13.04 -27.55 -9.57
CA TYR A 30 -13.53 -26.97 -8.32
C TYR A 30 -15.06 -26.94 -8.29
N TYR A 31 -15.62 -26.98 -7.10
CA TYR A 31 -17.04 -26.99 -6.84
C TYR A 31 -17.52 -25.60 -6.39
N THR A 32 -18.72 -25.23 -6.83
CA THR A 32 -19.41 -24.05 -6.30
C THR A 32 -20.74 -24.43 -5.69
N PHE A 33 -21.04 -23.88 -4.51
CA PHE A 33 -22.33 -24.02 -3.85
C PHE A 33 -22.91 -22.65 -3.54
N ASP A 34 -24.20 -22.44 -3.81
CA ASP A 34 -24.89 -21.20 -3.47
C ASP A 34 -25.57 -21.34 -2.10
N ALA A 35 -25.00 -20.65 -1.11
CA ALA A 35 -25.50 -20.64 0.26
C ALA A 35 -26.50 -19.50 0.53
N HIS A 36 -26.93 -18.73 -0.49
CA HIS A 36 -27.85 -17.60 -0.35
C HIS A 36 -29.07 -17.94 0.51
N SER A 37 -29.81 -18.99 0.13
CA SER A 37 -31.04 -19.38 0.83
C SER A 37 -30.81 -19.82 2.28
N LEU A 38 -29.67 -20.46 2.57
CA LEU A 38 -29.30 -20.89 3.92
C LEU A 38 -28.98 -19.69 4.82
N LEU A 39 -28.32 -18.68 4.25
CA LEU A 39 -27.86 -17.51 5.00
C LEU A 39 -28.97 -16.47 5.20
N MET A 40 -29.92 -16.36 4.27
CA MET A 40 -31.08 -15.45 4.39
C MET A 40 -32.20 -16.02 5.26
N ASN A 41 -32.41 -17.33 5.26
CA ASN A 41 -33.43 -17.96 6.09
C ASN A 41 -32.84 -18.42 7.42
N GLN A 42 -33.03 -17.62 8.46
CA GLN A 42 -32.38 -17.83 9.75
C GLN A 42 -32.99 -18.96 10.61
N SER A 43 -33.06 -20.20 10.14
CA SER A 43 -33.54 -21.38 10.91
C SER A 43 -32.43 -22.16 11.62
N ASP A 44 -32.73 -22.86 12.72
CA ASP A 44 -31.70 -23.62 13.45
C ASP A 44 -31.00 -24.66 12.56
N GLU A 45 -31.75 -25.27 11.66
CA GLU A 45 -31.23 -26.23 10.67
C GLU A 45 -30.28 -25.55 9.67
N ASN A 46 -30.59 -24.35 9.19
CA ASN A 46 -29.74 -23.64 8.25
C ASN A 46 -28.44 -23.17 8.89
N PHE A 47 -28.47 -22.75 10.16
CA PHE A 47 -27.25 -22.49 10.93
C PHE A 47 -26.33 -23.71 10.92
N ASP A 48 -26.88 -24.90 11.21
CA ASP A 48 -26.13 -26.15 11.23
C ASP A 48 -25.56 -26.51 9.85
N LYS A 49 -26.35 -26.31 8.79
CA LYS A 49 -25.88 -26.51 7.40
C LYS A 49 -24.71 -25.59 7.07
N VAL A 50 -24.75 -24.33 7.49
CA VAL A 50 -23.66 -23.37 7.24
C VAL A 50 -22.42 -23.73 8.06
N ALA A 51 -22.56 -24.08 9.34
CA ALA A 51 -21.44 -24.54 10.17
C ALA A 51 -20.76 -25.80 9.59
N PHE A 52 -21.56 -26.77 9.15
CA PHE A 52 -21.08 -27.94 8.41
C PHE A 52 -20.34 -27.50 7.13
N LEU A 53 -20.96 -26.68 6.31
CA LEU A 53 -20.42 -26.22 5.02
C LEU A 53 -19.07 -25.49 5.17
N LEU A 54 -18.93 -24.59 6.14
CA LEU A 54 -17.67 -23.86 6.40
C LEU A 54 -16.56 -24.81 6.88
N SER A 55 -16.90 -25.82 7.69
CA SER A 55 -15.93 -26.83 8.12
C SER A 55 -15.45 -27.73 7.01
N VAL A 56 -16.35 -28.15 6.13
CA VAL A 56 -16.00 -28.88 4.89
C VAL A 56 -15.12 -27.99 4.03
N GLN A 57 -15.54 -26.76 3.75
CA GLN A 57 -14.81 -25.82 2.92
C GLN A 57 -13.37 -25.63 3.42
N GLY A 58 -13.17 -25.28 4.70
CA GLY A 58 -11.84 -25.07 5.26
C GLY A 58 -10.93 -26.29 5.16
N ASN A 59 -11.47 -27.50 5.40
CA ASN A 59 -10.70 -28.73 5.32
C ASN A 59 -10.34 -29.10 3.87
N VAL A 60 -11.32 -29.12 2.95
CA VAL A 60 -11.07 -29.51 1.55
C VAL A 60 -10.23 -28.47 0.82
N ASN A 61 -10.31 -27.21 1.24
CA ASN A 61 -9.50 -26.13 0.69
C ASN A 61 -8.11 -26.01 1.32
N ARG A 62 -7.69 -26.88 2.25
CA ARG A 62 -6.38 -26.69 2.90
C ARG A 62 -5.21 -26.73 1.92
N GLU A 63 -5.23 -27.69 1.00
CA GLU A 63 -4.13 -27.97 0.07
C GLU A 63 -4.44 -27.59 -1.39
N SER A 64 -5.69 -27.30 -1.73
CA SER A 64 -6.09 -26.95 -3.11
C SER A 64 -7.44 -26.22 -3.13
N PRO A 65 -7.76 -25.39 -4.13
CA PRO A 65 -9.01 -24.61 -4.19
C PRO A 65 -10.19 -25.48 -4.65
N ARG A 66 -10.82 -26.24 -3.74
CA ARG A 66 -11.84 -27.25 -4.08
C ARG A 66 -13.28 -26.77 -3.97
N LEU A 67 -13.63 -25.98 -2.96
CA LEU A 67 -15.01 -25.53 -2.71
C LEU A 67 -15.09 -24.01 -2.56
N PHE A 68 -15.87 -23.38 -3.43
CA PHE A 68 -16.20 -21.97 -3.38
C PHE A 68 -17.68 -21.80 -3.01
N ILE A 69 -17.97 -20.94 -2.04
CA ILE A 69 -19.32 -20.67 -1.56
C ILE A 69 -19.77 -19.30 -2.08
N LYS A 70 -20.87 -19.26 -2.83
CA LYS A 70 -21.57 -18.01 -3.15
C LYS A 70 -22.46 -17.64 -1.98
N GLN A 71 -22.43 -16.38 -1.59
CA GLN A 71 -23.17 -15.88 -0.44
C GLN A 71 -24.12 -14.75 -0.85
N PRO A 72 -25.20 -14.48 -0.12
CA PRO A 72 -25.98 -13.26 -0.32
C PRO A 72 -25.10 -12.04 -0.04
N GLN A 73 -25.45 -10.85 -0.52
CA GLN A 73 -25.00 -9.59 0.09
C GLN A 73 -26.22 -8.83 0.57
N MET A 74 -26.06 -8.12 1.68
CA MET A 74 -27.01 -7.13 2.19
C MET A 74 -26.57 -5.72 1.80
N ILE A 75 -26.20 -5.54 0.53
CA ILE A 75 -25.84 -4.24 -0.03
C ILE A 75 -26.68 -4.10 -1.30
N SER A 76 -27.75 -3.33 -1.20
CA SER A 76 -28.64 -3.02 -2.33
C SER A 76 -27.84 -2.22 -3.35
N VAL A 77 -27.69 -2.79 -4.55
CA VAL A 77 -27.29 -2.03 -5.74
C VAL A 77 -28.54 -2.02 -6.62
N LYS A 78 -29.21 -0.87 -6.77
CA LYS A 78 -30.35 -0.71 -7.68
C LYS A 78 -31.50 -1.70 -7.43
N GLY A 79 -31.78 -2.06 -6.17
CA GLY A 79 -32.80 -3.06 -5.84
C GLY A 79 -32.49 -4.47 -6.35
N SER A 80 -31.21 -4.77 -6.63
CA SER A 80 -30.71 -6.09 -7.02
C SER A 80 -29.63 -6.55 -6.02
N ASP A 81 -29.76 -7.76 -5.49
CA ASP A 81 -28.80 -8.34 -4.54
C ASP A 81 -27.54 -8.83 -5.30
N TYR A 82 -26.38 -8.20 -5.09
CA TYR A 82 -25.11 -8.65 -5.68
C TYR A 82 -24.21 -9.27 -4.63
N SER A 83 -23.58 -10.43 -4.86
CA SER A 83 -22.62 -11.02 -3.91
C SER A 83 -21.19 -10.49 -4.11
N PRO A 84 -20.43 -10.03 -3.09
CA PRO A 84 -19.05 -9.61 -3.28
C PRO A 84 -18.19 -10.79 -3.73
N ASP A 85 -18.49 -12.02 -3.28
CA ASP A 85 -17.82 -13.22 -3.76
C ASP A 85 -18.02 -13.42 -5.26
N THR A 86 -19.24 -13.22 -5.74
CA THR A 86 -19.55 -13.33 -7.17
C THR A 86 -18.92 -12.20 -7.97
N LEU A 87 -18.94 -10.97 -7.43
CA LEU A 87 -18.27 -9.83 -8.05
C LEU A 87 -16.77 -10.04 -8.16
N TRP A 88 -16.11 -10.48 -7.08
CA TRP A 88 -14.68 -10.82 -7.08
C TRP A 88 -14.38 -11.94 -8.06
N LYS A 89 -15.08 -13.08 -7.95
CA LYS A 89 -14.89 -14.22 -8.86
C LYS A 89 -15.02 -13.80 -10.32
N ASN A 90 -16.09 -13.08 -10.66
CA ASN A 90 -16.34 -12.61 -12.02
C ASN A 90 -15.24 -11.65 -12.49
N ALA A 91 -14.87 -10.66 -11.66
CA ALA A 91 -13.84 -9.67 -11.98
C ALA A 91 -12.45 -10.31 -12.19
N ILE A 92 -12.09 -11.28 -11.34
CA ILE A 92 -10.85 -12.05 -11.43
C ILE A 92 -10.82 -12.90 -12.70
N GLN A 93 -11.92 -13.60 -12.99
CA GLN A 93 -12.06 -14.46 -14.15
C GLN A 93 -12.06 -13.66 -15.47
N SER A 94 -12.85 -12.58 -15.55
CA SER A 94 -12.94 -11.71 -16.73
C SER A 94 -11.63 -10.96 -17.00
N SER A 95 -10.82 -10.74 -15.96
CA SER A 95 -9.50 -10.13 -16.08
C SER A 95 -8.40 -11.14 -16.40
N PHE A 96 -8.71 -12.42 -16.63
CA PHE A 96 -7.73 -13.48 -16.89
C PHE A 96 -6.65 -13.61 -15.79
N ILE A 97 -6.98 -13.27 -14.54
CA ILE A 97 -6.04 -13.36 -13.42
C ILE A 97 -6.00 -14.79 -12.88
N TRP A 98 -7.17 -15.40 -12.71
CA TRP A 98 -7.31 -16.77 -12.21
C TRP A 98 -8.62 -17.39 -12.68
N LEU A 99 -8.81 -18.70 -12.44
CA LEU A 99 -10.01 -19.46 -12.81
C LEU A 99 -10.37 -19.39 -14.30
N ASN A 100 -9.35 -19.35 -15.17
CA ASN A 100 -9.57 -19.41 -16.61
C ASN A 100 -10.24 -20.75 -16.98
N PRO A 101 -11.36 -20.76 -17.74
CA PRO A 101 -12.07 -21.98 -18.13
C PRO A 101 -11.23 -23.01 -18.89
N ARG A 102 -10.06 -22.64 -19.43
CA ARG A 102 -9.11 -23.59 -20.04
C ARG A 102 -8.30 -24.39 -19.02
N GLN A 103 -8.11 -23.84 -17.82
CA GLN A 103 -7.29 -24.43 -16.75
C GLN A 103 -8.13 -24.98 -15.61
N TYR A 104 -9.32 -24.40 -15.38
CA TYR A 104 -10.21 -24.75 -14.29
C TYR A 104 -11.61 -25.10 -14.79
N GLN A 105 -12.17 -26.19 -14.28
CA GLN A 105 -13.54 -26.61 -14.55
C GLN A 105 -14.40 -26.41 -13.31
N GLU A 106 -15.43 -25.56 -13.43
CA GLU A 106 -16.43 -25.33 -12.38
C GLU A 106 -17.51 -26.42 -12.42
N THR A 107 -17.80 -27.02 -11.26
CA THR A 107 -18.93 -27.92 -11.06
C THR A 107 -19.89 -27.32 -10.04
N VAL A 108 -21.15 -27.12 -10.43
CA VAL A 108 -22.16 -26.53 -9.55
C VAL A 108 -22.83 -27.62 -8.72
N LEU A 109 -22.79 -27.46 -7.39
CA LEU A 109 -23.55 -28.26 -6.43
C LEU A 109 -24.86 -27.51 -6.14
N THR A 110 -25.99 -28.12 -6.43
CA THR A 110 -27.30 -27.41 -6.42
C THR A 110 -28.01 -27.43 -5.07
N ASP A 111 -27.61 -28.32 -4.16
CA ASP A 111 -28.19 -28.45 -2.83
C ASP A 111 -27.18 -28.99 -1.80
N ILE A 112 -27.52 -28.90 -0.52
CA ILE A 112 -26.62 -29.30 0.57
C ILE A 112 -26.36 -30.82 0.59
N ASN A 113 -27.27 -31.65 0.08
CA ASN A 113 -27.06 -33.11 0.04
C ASN A 113 -25.99 -33.48 -0.98
N GLN A 114 -25.88 -32.74 -2.08
CA GLN A 114 -24.77 -32.90 -3.02
C GLN A 114 -23.43 -32.52 -2.40
N VAL A 115 -23.39 -31.48 -1.54
CA VAL A 115 -22.16 -31.15 -0.78
C VAL A 115 -21.80 -32.30 0.16
N ILE A 116 -22.76 -32.78 0.95
CA ILE A 116 -22.57 -33.90 1.90
C ILE A 116 -22.03 -35.14 1.19
N THR A 117 -22.67 -35.54 0.09
CA THR A 117 -22.28 -36.77 -0.63
C THR A 117 -20.96 -36.63 -1.37
N THR A 118 -20.70 -35.48 -2.00
CA THR A 118 -19.45 -35.23 -2.76
C THR A 118 -18.24 -35.31 -1.85
N PHE A 119 -18.27 -34.60 -0.71
CA PHE A 119 -17.11 -34.49 0.17
C PHE A 119 -17.03 -35.59 1.24
N ALA A 120 -17.95 -36.55 1.26
CA ALA A 120 -17.84 -37.76 2.07
C ALA A 120 -16.83 -38.77 1.49
N ALA A 121 -16.45 -38.63 0.22
CA ALA A 121 -15.46 -39.51 -0.38
C ALA A 121 -14.08 -39.32 0.29
N SER A 122 -13.42 -40.44 0.62
CA SER A 122 -12.12 -40.46 1.32
C SER A 122 -11.02 -39.69 0.59
N SER A 123 -11.12 -39.52 -0.73
CA SER A 123 -10.22 -38.69 -1.55
C SER A 123 -10.18 -37.22 -1.14
N TYR A 124 -11.20 -36.73 -0.43
CA TYR A 124 -11.23 -35.35 0.06
C TYR A 124 -10.65 -35.18 1.47
N GLY A 125 -10.39 -36.29 2.18
CA GLY A 125 -9.66 -36.28 3.46
C GLY A 125 -10.42 -35.68 4.63
N ILE A 126 -11.75 -35.87 4.69
CA ILE A 126 -12.55 -35.55 5.88
C ILE A 126 -12.70 -36.82 6.72
N ASP A 127 -12.16 -36.81 7.93
CA ASP A 127 -11.96 -38.01 8.75
C ASP A 127 -13.19 -38.40 9.60
N GLY A 128 -14.26 -37.59 9.55
CA GLY A 128 -15.50 -37.79 10.30
C GLY A 128 -16.08 -36.47 10.78
N SER A 129 -16.72 -36.46 11.95
CA SER A 129 -17.34 -35.26 12.52
C SER A 129 -16.98 -34.98 13.98
N VAL A 130 -17.05 -33.71 14.36
CA VAL A 130 -17.01 -33.23 15.74
C VAL A 130 -18.38 -32.66 16.14
N VAL A 131 -18.90 -33.12 17.27
CA VAL A 131 -20.25 -32.77 17.75
C VAL A 131 -20.18 -31.67 18.82
N TRP A 132 -20.99 -30.62 18.67
CA TRP A 132 -21.11 -29.50 19.62
C TRP A 132 -22.52 -29.34 20.21
N ASP A 133 -22.65 -28.50 21.23
CA ASP A 133 -23.84 -28.32 22.07
C ASP A 133 -24.43 -26.90 22.00
N LYS A 134 -25.72 -26.78 21.65
CA LYS A 134 -26.44 -25.50 21.60
C LYS A 134 -26.49 -24.81 22.97
N ASP A 135 -26.65 -25.58 24.04
CA ASP A 135 -26.84 -25.02 25.37
C ASP A 135 -25.54 -24.48 25.97
N ARG A 136 -24.40 -24.93 25.42
CA ARG A 136 -23.04 -24.44 25.68
C ARG A 136 -22.46 -23.83 24.39
N PRO A 137 -22.91 -22.64 23.98
CA PRO A 137 -22.67 -22.10 22.64
C PRO A 137 -21.20 -21.95 22.25
N TRP A 138 -20.31 -21.73 23.22
CA TRP A 138 -18.85 -21.69 23.02
C TRP A 138 -18.27 -22.99 22.47
N THR A 139 -18.95 -24.14 22.65
CA THR A 139 -18.51 -25.43 22.11
C THR A 139 -18.50 -25.48 20.58
N LEU A 140 -19.19 -24.56 19.88
CA LEU A 140 -19.06 -24.40 18.43
C LEU A 140 -17.63 -24.02 18.03
N ASN A 141 -17.02 -23.05 18.70
CA ASN A 141 -15.65 -22.60 18.42
C ASN A 141 -14.61 -23.67 18.79
N ILE A 142 -14.87 -24.42 19.87
CA ILE A 142 -14.07 -25.59 20.24
C ILE A 142 -14.15 -26.65 19.12
N ALA A 143 -15.36 -26.96 18.65
CA ALA A 143 -15.58 -27.89 17.55
C ALA A 143 -14.91 -27.41 16.26
N ALA A 144 -15.01 -26.13 15.92
CA ALA A 144 -14.36 -25.57 14.72
C ALA A 144 -12.83 -25.65 14.80
N SER A 145 -12.23 -25.41 15.96
CA SER A 145 -10.78 -25.59 16.15
C SER A 145 -10.38 -27.07 15.94
N ILE A 146 -11.12 -28.00 16.55
CA ILE A 146 -10.89 -29.44 16.41
C ILE A 146 -11.12 -29.91 14.96
N ALA A 147 -12.13 -29.35 14.28
CA ALA A 147 -12.41 -29.61 12.87
C ALA A 147 -11.20 -29.34 11.98
N GLY A 148 -10.49 -28.23 12.22
CA GLY A 148 -9.22 -27.95 11.53
C GLY A 148 -8.09 -28.89 11.93
N ALA A 149 -7.91 -29.12 13.23
CA ALA A 149 -6.86 -29.99 13.77
C ALA A 149 -6.92 -31.45 13.27
N ARG A 150 -8.14 -31.98 13.12
CA ARG A 150 -8.44 -33.40 12.88
C ARG A 150 -9.17 -33.68 11.57
N ASN A 151 -9.30 -32.69 10.68
CA ASN A 151 -10.07 -32.80 9.43
C ASN A 151 -11.52 -33.25 9.60
N LEU A 152 -12.23 -32.71 10.59
CA LEU A 152 -13.60 -33.14 10.90
C LEU A 152 -14.64 -32.14 10.37
N ALA A 153 -15.83 -32.63 10.05
CA ALA A 153 -17.00 -31.80 9.80
C ALA A 153 -17.69 -31.41 11.13
N ILE A 154 -18.22 -30.20 11.22
CA ILE A 154 -18.96 -29.74 12.41
C ILE A 154 -20.41 -30.23 12.35
N VAL A 155 -20.90 -30.77 13.46
CA VAL A 155 -22.28 -31.25 13.61
C VAL A 155 -22.84 -30.80 14.97
N ARG A 156 -24.07 -30.29 15.04
CA ARG A 156 -24.72 -29.97 16.33
C ARG A 156 -25.51 -31.15 16.86
N LYS A 157 -25.34 -31.52 18.14
CA LYS A 157 -26.17 -32.54 18.80
C LYS A 157 -27.64 -32.15 18.69
N GLN A 158 -28.52 -33.12 18.42
CA GLN A 158 -29.97 -32.93 18.25
C GLN A 158 -30.36 -31.99 17.09
N SER A 159 -29.46 -31.70 16.15
CA SER A 159 -29.83 -31.04 14.90
C SER A 159 -30.79 -31.91 14.08
N PRO A 160 -31.77 -31.32 13.36
CA PRO A 160 -32.60 -32.06 12.40
C PRO A 160 -31.80 -32.82 11.33
N ILE A 161 -30.59 -32.35 11.01
CA ILE A 161 -29.69 -32.98 10.02
C ILE A 161 -28.61 -33.86 10.68
N TYR A 162 -28.64 -34.06 12.00
CA TYR A 162 -27.61 -34.82 12.74
C TYR A 162 -27.42 -36.24 12.18
N ALA A 163 -28.52 -36.98 12.00
CA ALA A 163 -28.48 -38.36 11.52
C ALA A 163 -27.93 -38.43 10.09
N THR A 164 -28.34 -37.51 9.22
CA THR A 164 -27.85 -37.43 7.84
C THR A 164 -26.36 -37.15 7.80
N LEU A 165 -25.88 -36.14 8.54
CA LEU A 165 -24.47 -35.80 8.56
C LEU A 165 -23.62 -36.93 9.15
N THR A 166 -24.03 -37.51 10.27
CA THR A 166 -23.25 -38.56 10.96
C THR A 166 -23.25 -39.91 10.24
N ALA A 167 -24.22 -40.16 9.36
CA ALA A 167 -24.20 -41.32 8.47
C ALA A 167 -23.08 -41.23 7.41
N HIS A 168 -22.75 -40.02 6.96
CA HIS A 168 -21.66 -39.77 6.00
C HIS A 168 -20.33 -39.44 6.66
N TYR A 169 -20.37 -38.80 7.83
CA TYR A 169 -19.23 -38.32 8.60
C TYR A 169 -19.33 -38.86 10.03
N PRO A 170 -18.82 -40.07 10.31
CA PRO A 170 -18.96 -40.69 11.63
C PRO A 170 -18.44 -39.80 12.77
N VAL A 171 -19.07 -39.87 13.95
CA VAL A 171 -18.66 -39.08 15.12
C VAL A 171 -17.30 -39.53 15.63
N VAL A 172 -16.31 -38.64 15.56
CA VAL A 172 -14.94 -38.87 16.04
C VAL A 172 -14.69 -38.17 17.38
N VAL A 173 -15.32 -37.01 17.59
CA VAL A 173 -15.29 -36.26 18.86
C VAL A 173 -16.70 -35.84 19.21
N ASP A 174 -17.16 -36.14 20.42
CA ASP A 174 -18.43 -35.64 20.94
C ASP A 174 -18.18 -34.75 22.16
N LEU A 175 -18.35 -33.43 22.01
CA LEU A 175 -18.16 -32.47 23.10
C LEU A 175 -19.33 -32.50 24.11
N THR A 176 -20.37 -33.29 23.84
CA THR A 176 -21.57 -33.41 24.69
C THR A 176 -21.48 -34.53 25.71
N THR A 177 -20.45 -35.38 25.64
CA THR A 177 -20.26 -36.55 26.52
C THR A 177 -19.31 -36.27 27.69
N ASP A 178 -19.53 -36.96 28.81
CA ASP A 178 -18.60 -37.02 29.96
C ASP A 178 -17.32 -37.79 29.55
N PRO A 179 -16.09 -37.35 29.92
CA PRO A 179 -15.73 -36.26 30.85
C PRO A 179 -15.51 -34.89 30.21
N ILE A 180 -15.56 -34.78 28.88
CA ILE A 180 -15.34 -33.51 28.17
C ILE A 180 -16.35 -32.45 28.65
N GLN A 181 -17.61 -32.84 28.81
CA GLN A 181 -18.67 -31.99 29.36
C GLN A 181 -18.36 -31.49 30.79
N GLY A 182 -17.71 -32.32 31.62
CA GLY A 182 -17.32 -31.97 32.98
C GLY A 182 -16.21 -30.92 33.07
N PHE A 183 -15.36 -30.82 32.04
CA PHE A 183 -14.32 -29.79 31.94
C PHE A 183 -14.82 -28.47 31.32
N MET A 184 -15.88 -28.51 30.53
CA MET A 184 -16.42 -27.36 29.76
C MET A 184 -17.68 -26.75 30.38
N THR A 185 -17.70 -26.59 31.69
CA THR A 185 -18.86 -26.05 32.42
C THR A 185 -19.04 -24.55 32.21
N THR A 186 -17.96 -23.81 31.92
CA THR A 186 -18.00 -22.39 31.58
C THR A 186 -17.29 -22.12 30.26
N LYS A 187 -17.55 -20.94 29.68
CA LYS A 187 -16.87 -20.46 28.47
C LYS A 187 -15.36 -20.40 28.66
N SER A 188 -14.90 -19.80 29.76
CA SER A 188 -13.48 -19.74 30.13
C SER A 188 -12.85 -21.13 30.27
N SER A 189 -13.49 -22.07 30.99
CA SER A 189 -12.94 -23.41 31.20
C SER A 189 -12.82 -24.20 29.89
N ALA A 190 -13.76 -24.00 28.95
CA ALA A 190 -13.71 -24.63 27.63
C ALA A 190 -12.52 -24.16 26.78
N TYR A 191 -12.24 -22.86 26.74
CA TYR A 191 -11.08 -22.33 26.02
C TYR A 191 -9.75 -22.68 26.69
N GLN A 192 -9.70 -22.74 28.02
CA GLN A 192 -8.53 -23.24 28.75
C GLN A 192 -8.26 -24.71 28.44
N TRP A 193 -9.31 -25.55 28.40
CA TRP A 193 -9.17 -26.95 27.98
C TRP A 193 -8.62 -27.06 26.55
N LEU A 194 -9.17 -26.29 25.60
CA LEU A 194 -8.70 -26.31 24.21
C LEU A 194 -7.22 -25.89 24.10
N LEU A 195 -6.83 -24.85 24.84
CA LEU A 195 -5.45 -24.41 24.95
C LEU A 195 -4.53 -25.54 25.44
N GLN A 196 -4.91 -26.22 26.54
CA GLN A 196 -4.10 -27.29 27.11
C GLN A 196 -4.01 -28.50 26.17
N GLU A 197 -5.15 -29.01 25.71
CA GLU A 197 -5.21 -30.28 24.97
C GLU A 197 -4.77 -30.17 23.51
N TYR A 198 -5.08 -29.05 22.85
CA TYR A 198 -4.84 -28.92 21.42
C TYR A 198 -3.73 -27.95 21.05
N LEU A 199 -3.35 -26.99 21.91
CA LEU A 199 -2.25 -26.08 21.58
C LEU A 199 -0.95 -26.42 22.32
N LEU A 200 -1.03 -26.69 23.63
CA LEU A 200 0.15 -26.85 24.49
C LEU A 200 0.62 -28.29 24.60
N ASN A 201 -0.29 -29.26 24.62
CA ASN A 201 0.04 -30.68 24.74
C ASN A 201 0.87 -31.17 23.55
N SER A 202 2.18 -31.24 23.75
CA SER A 202 3.13 -31.67 22.71
C SER A 202 2.96 -33.13 22.25
N ALA A 203 2.27 -33.96 23.04
CA ALA A 203 1.99 -35.35 22.69
C ALA A 203 0.76 -35.51 21.79
N ASN A 204 -0.06 -34.46 21.62
CA ASN A 204 -1.20 -34.53 20.71
C ASN A 204 -0.69 -34.47 19.24
N PRO A 205 -0.94 -35.49 18.40
CA PRO A 205 -0.52 -35.49 16.99
C PRO A 205 -1.34 -34.51 16.14
N HIS A 206 -2.47 -34.03 16.64
CA HIS A 206 -3.39 -33.10 15.99
C HIS A 206 -3.34 -31.72 16.64
N ARG A 207 -2.16 -31.24 17.03
CA ARG A 207 -2.03 -29.91 17.62
C ARG A 207 -2.48 -28.82 16.65
N LEU A 208 -3.10 -27.79 17.22
CA LEU A 208 -3.39 -26.53 16.55
C LEU A 208 -2.09 -25.77 16.25
N GLU A 209 -2.15 -24.96 15.20
CA GLU A 209 -1.12 -23.97 14.93
C GLU A 209 -1.25 -22.80 15.90
N PRO A 210 -0.17 -22.07 16.21
CA PRO A 210 -0.22 -20.91 17.09
C PRO A 210 -0.75 -19.67 16.34
N THR A 211 -1.86 -19.84 15.64
CA THR A 211 -2.62 -18.83 14.90
C THR A 211 -4.00 -18.74 15.53
N LEU A 212 -4.53 -17.52 15.64
CA LEU A 212 -5.76 -17.24 16.36
C LEU A 212 -6.86 -16.75 15.43
N ALA A 213 -8.11 -16.99 15.83
CA ALA A 213 -9.27 -16.38 15.18
C ALA A 213 -10.31 -15.98 16.23
N SER A 214 -10.69 -14.72 16.24
CA SER A 214 -11.83 -14.19 16.99
C SER A 214 -13.08 -14.29 16.12
N LEU A 215 -13.93 -15.28 16.35
CA LEU A 215 -15.13 -15.55 15.56
C LEU A 215 -16.33 -15.79 16.48
N LYS A 216 -17.53 -15.45 16.02
CA LYS A 216 -18.77 -15.63 16.78
C LYS A 216 -19.01 -17.10 17.11
N ASP A 217 -19.37 -17.38 18.36
CA ASP A 217 -19.75 -18.72 18.79
C ASP A 217 -21.26 -19.01 18.54
N GLY A 218 -21.78 -20.12 19.08
CA GLY A 218 -23.18 -20.52 18.90
C GLY A 218 -24.21 -19.67 19.63
N TYR A 219 -23.83 -18.55 20.29
CA TYR A 219 -24.74 -17.81 21.16
C TYR A 219 -25.91 -17.18 20.40
N ALA A 220 -25.69 -16.73 19.16
CA ALA A 220 -26.75 -16.21 18.30
C ALA A 220 -27.88 -17.23 18.07
N LEU A 221 -27.54 -18.52 18.04
CA LEU A 221 -28.51 -19.62 17.93
C LEU A 221 -29.26 -19.87 19.25
N LYS A 222 -28.60 -19.69 20.39
CA LYS A 222 -29.18 -19.84 21.73
C LYS A 222 -30.10 -18.67 22.08
N ASN A 223 -29.74 -17.45 21.70
CA ASN A 223 -30.46 -16.23 22.05
C ASN A 223 -30.75 -15.35 20.81
N ARG A 224 -31.74 -15.78 20.02
CA ARG A 224 -32.15 -15.12 18.76
C ARG A 224 -32.59 -13.66 18.91
N ALA A 225 -33.11 -13.25 20.08
CA ALA A 225 -33.54 -11.87 20.33
C ALA A 225 -32.36 -10.87 20.31
N MET A 226 -31.14 -11.34 20.57
CA MET A 226 -29.92 -10.54 20.46
C MET A 226 -29.42 -10.44 19.01
N ASN A 227 -29.89 -11.31 18.11
CA ASN A 227 -29.51 -11.35 16.70
C ASN A 227 -30.31 -10.37 15.82
N THR A 228 -31.44 -9.86 16.32
CA THR A 228 -32.26 -8.83 15.65
C THR A 228 -31.76 -7.40 15.86
N LEU A 229 -30.70 -7.22 16.66
CA LEU A 229 -30.19 -5.91 17.06
C LEU A 229 -28.83 -5.63 16.35
N TYR A 230 -28.91 -5.31 15.06
CA TYR A 230 -27.91 -4.65 14.19
C TYR A 230 -26.49 -5.26 13.96
N PHE A 231 -26.04 -5.16 12.70
CA PHE A 231 -24.68 -5.33 12.15
C PHE A 231 -24.06 -6.73 11.93
N GLY A 232 -24.78 -7.86 11.90
CA GLY A 232 -24.07 -9.08 11.51
C GLY A 232 -24.88 -10.32 11.19
N ARG A 233 -24.26 -11.17 10.39
CA ARG A 233 -24.66 -12.57 10.27
C ARG A 233 -24.49 -13.25 11.63
N TRP A 234 -25.42 -14.13 11.94
CA TRP A 234 -25.38 -15.08 13.06
C TRP A 234 -24.22 -16.09 13.06
N ILE A 235 -23.43 -16.20 11.99
CA ILE A 235 -22.24 -17.07 11.90
C ILE A 235 -21.14 -16.39 11.11
N SER A 236 -19.91 -16.43 11.61
CA SER A 236 -18.73 -15.84 10.96
C SER A 236 -18.26 -16.69 9.78
N LEU A 237 -18.22 -16.09 8.59
CA LEU A 237 -17.90 -16.81 7.35
C LEU A 237 -16.41 -17.09 7.15
N GLU A 238 -15.55 -16.35 7.84
CA GLU A 238 -14.09 -16.53 7.87
C GLU A 238 -13.63 -17.81 8.58
N MET A 239 -14.59 -18.54 9.16
CA MET A 239 -14.35 -19.84 9.81
C MET A 239 -13.68 -20.83 8.84
N ASP A 240 -13.96 -20.75 7.53
CA ASP A 240 -13.31 -21.59 6.52
C ASP A 240 -11.78 -21.39 6.53
N ALA A 241 -11.32 -20.15 6.54
CA ALA A 241 -9.91 -19.79 6.57
C ALA A 241 -9.24 -20.19 7.90
N ALA A 242 -9.95 -20.03 9.03
CA ALA A 242 -9.47 -20.44 10.34
C ALA A 242 -9.28 -21.97 10.44
N ILE A 243 -10.24 -22.75 9.94
CA ILE A 243 -10.20 -24.22 9.87
C ILE A 243 -9.09 -24.69 8.93
N ALA A 244 -8.95 -24.05 7.76
CA ALA A 244 -7.87 -24.35 6.82
C ALA A 244 -6.48 -24.15 7.45
N ARG A 245 -6.33 -23.15 8.34
CA ARG A 245 -5.08 -22.82 9.03
C ARG A 245 -4.88 -23.54 10.37
N LYS A 246 -5.79 -24.44 10.77
CA LYS A 246 -5.77 -25.13 12.08
C LYS A 246 -5.64 -24.14 13.24
N ALA A 247 -6.33 -23.01 13.15
CA ALA A 247 -6.28 -21.94 14.14
C ALA A 247 -7.06 -22.32 15.41
N LEU A 248 -6.65 -21.74 16.54
CA LEU A 248 -7.47 -21.72 17.74
C LEU A 248 -8.53 -20.61 17.60
N ILE A 249 -9.78 -21.02 17.51
CA ILE A 249 -10.94 -20.14 17.34
C ILE A 249 -11.54 -19.82 18.71
N PHE A 250 -11.77 -18.54 18.98
CA PHE A 250 -12.32 -18.06 20.25
C PHE A 250 -13.30 -16.91 20.06
N ASP A 251 -14.06 -16.63 21.10
CA ASP A 251 -14.90 -15.44 21.26
C ASP A 251 -14.73 -14.99 22.70
N LEU A 252 -13.92 -13.97 22.97
CA LEU A 252 -13.55 -13.57 24.34
C LEU A 252 -13.50 -12.04 24.42
N SER A 253 -14.16 -11.46 25.43
CA SER A 253 -14.10 -10.03 25.70
C SER A 253 -12.67 -9.53 25.84
N PRO A 254 -12.28 -8.45 25.13
CA PRO A 254 -10.96 -7.84 25.23
C PRO A 254 -10.83 -6.88 26.42
N ASN A 255 -11.89 -6.67 27.18
CA ASN A 255 -11.97 -5.63 28.19
C ASN A 255 -12.10 -6.26 29.59
N ALA A 256 -11.15 -5.94 30.46
CA ALA A 256 -11.09 -6.46 31.83
C ALA A 256 -12.31 -6.08 32.68
N ASP A 257 -12.91 -4.93 32.37
CA ASP A 257 -14.05 -4.36 33.11
C ASP A 257 -15.40 -4.69 32.45
N LEU A 258 -15.39 -5.49 31.37
CA LEU A 258 -16.59 -5.86 30.62
C LEU A 258 -16.73 -7.38 30.53
N GLY A 259 -17.61 -7.94 31.38
CA GLY A 259 -18.03 -9.34 31.28
C GLY A 259 -18.87 -9.61 30.03
N SER A 260 -18.98 -10.88 29.65
CA SER A 260 -19.82 -11.30 28.53
C SER A 260 -21.33 -11.33 28.89
N PRO A 261 -22.25 -11.29 27.91
CA PRO A 261 -23.66 -11.56 28.15
C PRO A 261 -23.94 -12.93 28.81
N GLU A 262 -23.13 -13.95 28.53
CA GLU A 262 -23.19 -15.27 29.20
C GLU A 262 -22.88 -15.20 30.69
N GLU A 263 -22.05 -14.25 31.09
CA GLU A 263 -21.67 -13.98 32.48
C GLU A 263 -22.51 -12.86 33.09
N GLN A 264 -23.66 -12.54 32.49
CA GLN A 264 -24.55 -11.46 32.95
C GLN A 264 -23.83 -10.11 33.06
N CYS A 265 -22.86 -9.86 32.17
CA CYS A 265 -22.03 -8.65 32.15
C CYS A 265 -21.26 -8.37 33.46
N GLN A 266 -20.99 -9.40 34.29
CA GLN A 266 -20.27 -9.23 35.57
C GLN A 266 -18.77 -8.99 35.37
N ALA A 267 -18.20 -8.08 36.17
CA ALA A 267 -16.75 -7.80 36.24
C ALA A 267 -16.15 -8.35 37.56
N PRO A 268 -14.85 -8.72 37.61
CA PRO A 268 -13.87 -8.68 36.52
C PRO A 268 -14.10 -9.78 35.47
N SER A 269 -13.76 -9.48 34.22
CA SER A 269 -14.02 -10.36 33.07
C SER A 269 -13.16 -11.63 33.08
N SER A 270 -13.80 -12.81 33.20
CA SER A 270 -13.11 -14.10 33.07
C SER A 270 -12.66 -14.35 31.61
N ASP A 271 -13.41 -13.79 30.66
CA ASP A 271 -13.06 -13.74 29.24
C ASP A 271 -11.69 -13.06 29.03
N TYR A 272 -11.48 -11.88 29.62
CA TYR A 272 -10.21 -11.14 29.50
C TYR A 272 -9.01 -11.91 30.08
N THR A 273 -9.21 -12.53 31.25
CA THR A 273 -8.19 -13.38 31.89
C THR A 273 -7.83 -14.58 31.00
N THR A 274 -8.82 -15.17 30.34
CA THR A 274 -8.64 -16.28 29.41
C THR A 274 -7.92 -15.84 28.14
N LEU A 275 -8.30 -14.70 27.57
CA LEU A 275 -7.70 -14.12 26.37
C LEU A 275 -6.21 -13.82 26.59
N THR A 276 -5.87 -13.13 27.67
CA THR A 276 -4.47 -12.81 28.00
C THR A 276 -3.62 -14.06 28.27
N THR A 277 -4.20 -15.09 28.91
CA THR A 277 -3.56 -16.40 29.08
C THR A 277 -3.27 -17.07 27.74
N LEU A 278 -4.23 -17.05 26.82
CA LEU A 278 -4.11 -17.60 25.48
C LEU A 278 -3.04 -16.85 24.67
N LEU A 279 -3.07 -15.51 24.67
CA LEU A 279 -2.08 -14.67 23.98
C LEU A 279 -0.66 -14.91 24.50
N GLN A 280 -0.48 -15.01 25.82
CA GLN A 280 0.81 -15.32 26.43
C GLN A 280 1.35 -16.68 25.98
N ASN A 281 0.50 -17.71 25.93
CA ASN A 281 0.90 -19.05 25.54
C ASN A 281 1.21 -19.17 24.04
N VAL A 282 0.42 -18.53 23.19
CA VAL A 282 0.70 -18.41 21.76
C VAL A 282 2.02 -17.67 21.54
N ARG A 283 2.27 -16.60 22.31
CA ARG A 283 3.54 -15.88 22.28
C ARG A 283 4.72 -16.75 22.65
N ASN A 284 4.58 -17.55 23.70
CA ASN A 284 5.61 -18.49 24.12
C ASN A 284 5.97 -19.46 22.99
N ARG A 285 4.97 -19.99 22.25
CA ARG A 285 5.16 -20.87 21.08
C ARG A 285 5.76 -20.17 19.85
N LYS A 286 5.31 -18.96 19.51
CA LYS A 286 5.75 -18.22 18.30
C LYS A 286 7.13 -17.58 18.44
N GLY A 287 7.63 -17.36 19.66
CA GLY A 287 8.91 -16.70 19.85
C GLY A 287 8.84 -15.21 19.52
N THR A 288 9.63 -14.79 18.55
CA THR A 288 9.70 -13.41 18.03
C THR A 288 8.73 -13.15 16.88
N GLN A 289 8.18 -14.20 16.24
CA GLN A 289 7.27 -14.07 15.10
C GLN A 289 5.95 -13.42 15.52
N PRO A 290 5.36 -12.46 14.79
CA PRO A 290 4.12 -11.82 15.21
C PRO A 290 2.92 -12.77 15.36
N ILE A 291 1.96 -12.42 16.24
CA ILE A 291 0.68 -13.15 16.38
C ILE A 291 -0.30 -12.61 15.34
N GLU A 292 -0.89 -13.48 14.54
CA GLU A 292 -2.01 -13.14 13.66
C GLU A 292 -3.33 -13.55 14.33
N VAL A 293 -4.29 -12.63 14.37
CA VAL A 293 -5.64 -12.86 14.88
C VAL A 293 -6.66 -12.55 13.79
N MET A 294 -7.26 -13.60 13.23
CA MET A 294 -8.33 -13.55 12.22
C MET A 294 -9.67 -13.14 12.81
N GLY A 295 -10.53 -12.52 11.99
CA GLY A 295 -11.87 -12.12 12.41
C GLY A 295 -11.91 -10.85 13.24
N PHE A 296 -13.08 -10.62 13.82
CA PHE A 296 -13.39 -9.47 14.66
C PHE A 296 -14.26 -9.95 15.83
N LEU A 297 -14.35 -9.16 16.89
CA LEU A 297 -15.15 -9.50 18.06
C LEU A 297 -16.65 -9.47 17.76
N ASP A 298 -17.41 -10.30 18.47
CA ASP A 298 -18.86 -10.25 18.37
C ASP A 298 -19.40 -8.93 18.97
N PHE A 299 -20.16 -8.16 18.18
CA PHE A 299 -20.74 -6.92 18.66
C PHE A 299 -21.72 -7.09 19.82
N ARG A 300 -22.16 -8.31 20.15
CA ARG A 300 -23.01 -8.58 21.33
C ARG A 300 -22.43 -8.05 22.65
N TYR A 301 -21.12 -7.88 22.75
CA TYR A 301 -20.50 -7.31 23.94
C TYR A 301 -20.90 -5.84 24.18
N ILE A 302 -21.36 -5.10 23.16
CA ILE A 302 -21.83 -3.71 23.33
C ILE A 302 -23.12 -3.59 24.15
N TYR A 303 -23.81 -4.72 24.37
CA TYR A 303 -25.00 -4.75 25.24
C TYR A 303 -24.63 -4.71 26.72
N CYS A 304 -23.36 -4.89 27.08
CA CYS A 304 -22.87 -4.66 28.42
C CYS A 304 -22.35 -3.21 28.55
N GLU A 305 -22.86 -2.40 29.49
CA GLU A 305 -22.26 -1.12 29.89
C GLU A 305 -21.04 -1.37 30.80
N GLY A 306 -20.07 -0.45 30.81
CA GLY A 306 -18.88 -0.45 31.69
C GLY A 306 -19.14 -0.29 33.20
N ASN A 307 -20.30 -0.75 33.66
CA ASN A 307 -20.74 -0.81 35.06
C ASN A 307 -21.62 -2.05 35.34
N GLY A 308 -21.62 -3.05 34.43
CA GLY A 308 -22.38 -4.30 34.60
C GLY A 308 -23.89 -4.17 34.39
N GLN A 309 -24.36 -3.12 33.71
CA GLN A 309 -25.77 -2.95 33.35
C GLN A 309 -26.00 -3.15 31.84
N PRO A 310 -27.18 -3.63 31.39
CA PRO A 310 -27.54 -3.63 29.98
C PRO A 310 -27.73 -2.20 29.41
N HIS A 311 -27.15 -1.88 28.24
CA HIS A 311 -27.25 -0.55 27.58
C HIS A 311 -28.61 -0.28 26.87
N PRO A 312 -28.98 1.00 26.60
CA PRO A 312 -30.30 1.45 26.15
C PRO A 312 -30.51 1.42 24.62
N THR A 313 -31.69 1.89 24.18
CA THR A 313 -32.23 1.82 22.80
C THR A 313 -31.61 2.76 21.77
N ASP A 314 -30.63 3.60 22.13
CA ASP A 314 -30.06 4.63 21.25
C ASP A 314 -28.90 4.09 20.39
N GLU A 315 -29.01 4.24 19.08
CA GLU A 315 -28.09 3.77 18.05
C GLU A 315 -26.73 4.48 18.07
N GLN A 316 -26.69 5.79 18.31
CA GLN A 316 -25.42 6.54 18.35
C GLN A 316 -24.53 6.11 19.53
N ARG A 317 -25.15 5.88 20.69
CA ARG A 317 -24.46 5.39 21.88
C ARG A 317 -23.90 3.97 21.67
N ARG A 318 -24.59 3.13 20.88
CA ARG A 318 -24.12 1.77 20.51
C ARG A 318 -22.88 1.80 19.62
N LEU A 319 -22.86 2.65 18.58
CA LEU A 319 -21.71 2.78 17.69
C LEU A 319 -20.46 3.28 18.43
N GLN A 320 -20.63 4.25 19.33
CA GLN A 320 -19.53 4.72 20.17
C GLN A 320 -18.96 3.60 21.06
N ASN A 321 -19.83 2.74 21.61
CA ASN A 321 -19.43 1.61 22.44
C ASN A 321 -18.67 0.52 21.67
N VAL A 322 -18.98 0.26 20.39
CA VAL A 322 -18.21 -0.67 19.56
C VAL A 322 -16.73 -0.26 19.53
N VAL A 323 -16.47 1.02 19.27
CA VAL A 323 -15.12 1.56 19.14
C VAL A 323 -14.40 1.60 20.50
N THR A 324 -15.04 2.14 21.53
CA THR A 324 -14.40 2.38 22.83
C THR A 324 -14.31 1.14 23.72
N ALA A 325 -15.24 0.20 23.61
CA ALA A 325 -15.29 -0.98 24.47
C ALA A 325 -14.80 -2.27 23.81
N LEU A 326 -14.73 -2.35 22.47
CA LEU A 326 -14.31 -3.55 21.74
C LEU A 326 -13.08 -3.31 20.88
N GLU A 327 -13.19 -2.50 19.83
CA GLU A 327 -12.13 -2.31 18.84
C GLU A 327 -10.83 -1.83 19.48
N HIS A 328 -10.88 -0.71 20.21
CA HIS A 328 -9.69 -0.14 20.84
C HIS A 328 -9.08 -1.06 21.92
N PRO A 329 -9.85 -1.61 22.89
CA PRO A 329 -9.29 -2.57 23.85
C PRO A 329 -8.71 -3.82 23.19
N PHE A 330 -9.32 -4.32 22.11
CA PHE A 330 -8.85 -5.51 21.42
C PHE A 330 -7.53 -5.26 20.69
N ALA A 331 -7.48 -4.22 19.86
CA ALA A 331 -6.25 -3.81 19.18
C ALA A 331 -5.12 -3.55 20.18
N LYS A 332 -5.43 -2.95 21.33
CA LYS A 332 -4.48 -2.73 22.43
C LYS A 332 -3.98 -4.04 23.02
N VAL A 333 -4.85 -4.91 23.51
CA VAL A 333 -4.44 -6.14 24.21
C VAL A 333 -3.66 -7.07 23.27
N ILE A 334 -4.07 -7.27 22.02
CA ILE A 334 -3.30 -8.12 21.10
C ILE A 334 -1.92 -7.52 20.79
N SER A 335 -1.82 -6.19 20.66
CA SER A 335 -0.56 -5.50 20.37
C SER A 335 0.43 -5.61 21.54
N GLN A 336 -0.06 -5.62 22.78
CA GLN A 336 0.76 -5.92 23.97
C GLN A 336 1.46 -7.28 23.86
N TYR A 337 0.87 -8.26 23.17
CA TYR A 337 1.51 -9.58 22.95
C TYR A 337 2.25 -9.70 21.62
N GLY A 338 2.49 -8.59 20.90
CA GLY A 338 3.12 -8.60 19.58
C GLY A 338 2.18 -9.14 18.49
N GLY A 339 0.87 -8.99 18.68
CA GLY A 339 -0.16 -9.45 17.77
C GLY A 339 -0.75 -8.35 16.89
N MET A 340 -1.45 -8.78 15.84
CA MET A 340 -2.14 -7.94 14.87
C MET A 340 -3.51 -8.54 14.52
N MET A 341 -4.49 -7.66 14.33
CA MET A 341 -5.84 -8.01 13.93
C MET A 341 -5.95 -7.96 12.41
N THR A 342 -6.15 -9.12 11.81
CA THR A 342 -6.64 -9.20 10.43
C THR A 342 -8.15 -9.02 10.49
N VAL A 343 -8.58 -7.76 10.41
CA VAL A 343 -9.99 -7.36 10.59
C VAL A 343 -10.87 -8.17 9.66
N GLY A 344 -11.81 -8.89 10.27
CA GLY A 344 -12.91 -9.49 9.53
C GLY A 344 -13.86 -8.43 9.00
N GLY A 345 -14.77 -8.79 8.11
CA GLY A 345 -15.69 -7.83 7.53
C GLY A 345 -16.44 -6.95 8.55
N ILE A 346 -16.53 -5.63 8.32
CA ILE A 346 -17.28 -4.71 9.19
C ILE A 346 -18.76 -4.77 8.81
N GLY A 347 -19.62 -5.05 9.79
CA GLY A 347 -21.06 -5.03 9.62
C GLY A 347 -21.64 -6.28 8.92
N PRO A 348 -22.65 -6.15 8.04
CA PRO A 348 -23.37 -7.30 7.46
C PRO A 348 -22.57 -8.14 6.45
N ALA A 349 -21.32 -7.77 6.17
CA ALA A 349 -20.50 -8.35 5.13
C ALA A 349 -19.20 -8.95 5.71
N ASP A 350 -19.31 -10.11 6.38
CA ASP A 350 -18.15 -10.94 6.76
C ASP A 350 -17.37 -11.37 5.50
N ALA A 351 -16.04 -11.48 5.60
CA ALA A 351 -15.27 -12.02 4.49
C ALA A 351 -15.45 -13.54 4.40
N ALA A 352 -15.34 -14.08 3.20
CA ALA A 352 -15.59 -15.48 2.93
C ALA A 352 -14.60 -16.01 1.90
N ASN A 353 -14.55 -17.34 1.78
CA ASN A 353 -13.73 -18.01 0.78
C ASN A 353 -12.22 -17.74 0.94
N GLY A 354 -11.75 -17.31 2.12
CA GLY A 354 -10.33 -17.10 2.38
C GLY A 354 -9.51 -18.39 2.25
N SER A 355 -10.11 -19.54 2.58
CA SER A 355 -9.50 -20.85 2.34
C SER A 355 -9.36 -21.18 0.84
N PHE A 356 -10.25 -20.66 -0.01
CA PHE A 356 -10.22 -20.87 -1.45
C PHE A 356 -9.25 -19.92 -2.15
N PHE A 357 -9.35 -18.62 -1.88
CA PHE A 357 -8.57 -17.59 -2.57
C PHE A 357 -7.07 -17.63 -2.25
N ARG A 358 -6.65 -18.18 -1.10
CA ARG A 358 -5.21 -18.30 -0.76
C ARG A 358 -4.38 -19.11 -1.78
N HIS A 359 -5.02 -19.90 -2.65
CA HIS A 359 -4.37 -20.69 -3.69
C HIS A 359 -4.21 -19.93 -5.02
N SER A 360 -4.82 -18.76 -5.12
CA SER A 360 -4.81 -17.97 -6.33
C SER A 360 -3.42 -17.36 -6.60
N PRO A 361 -3.06 -17.08 -7.87
CA PRO A 361 -1.83 -16.39 -8.18
C PRO A 361 -1.87 -14.98 -7.60
N GLY A 362 -0.83 -14.62 -6.86
CA GLY A 362 -0.62 -13.26 -6.36
C GLY A 362 0.10 -12.36 -7.37
N VAL A 363 0.32 -11.11 -6.96
CA VAL A 363 1.17 -10.14 -7.66
C VAL A 363 2.46 -9.93 -6.85
N ARG A 364 3.59 -9.71 -7.52
CA ARG A 364 4.88 -9.49 -6.84
C ARG A 364 5.03 -8.12 -6.22
N TYR A 365 4.57 -7.08 -6.90
CA TYR A 365 4.54 -5.69 -6.45
C TYR A 365 3.47 -4.93 -7.22
N ILE A 366 3.10 -3.76 -6.72
CA ILE A 366 2.17 -2.84 -7.37
C ILE A 366 2.95 -1.61 -7.80
N PRO A 367 3.28 -1.44 -9.09
CA PRO A 367 3.93 -0.23 -9.57
C PRO A 367 3.05 0.98 -9.29
N GLN A 368 3.47 1.82 -8.34
CA GLN A 368 2.85 3.13 -8.08
C GLN A 368 3.26 4.09 -9.21
N SER A 369 2.45 5.10 -9.51
CA SER A 369 2.93 6.23 -10.33
C SER A 369 4.02 6.97 -9.54
N PRO A 370 5.05 7.53 -10.21
CA PRO A 370 6.10 8.27 -9.51
C PRO A 370 5.54 9.57 -8.93
N ALA A 371 6.28 10.19 -8.01
CA ALA A 371 6.05 11.59 -7.69
C ALA A 371 6.14 12.44 -8.98
N MET A 372 5.37 13.53 -9.04
CA MET A 372 5.51 14.52 -10.09
C MET A 372 6.97 14.95 -10.18
N THR A 373 7.48 14.96 -11.42
CA THR A 373 8.83 15.46 -11.68
C THR A 373 8.91 16.94 -11.34
N PRO A 374 10.09 17.48 -11.03
CA PRO A 374 10.26 18.91 -10.85
C PRO A 374 9.66 19.74 -12.00
N GLU A 375 9.85 19.31 -13.24
CA GLU A 375 9.28 19.97 -14.42
C GLU A 375 7.74 20.01 -14.39
N THR A 376 7.09 18.91 -14.00
CA THR A 376 5.64 18.84 -13.85
C THR A 376 5.13 19.75 -12.73
N LEU A 377 5.86 19.83 -11.61
CA LEU A 377 5.52 20.69 -10.48
C LEU A 377 5.56 22.18 -10.85
N LEU A 378 6.53 22.58 -11.67
CA LEU A 378 6.65 23.94 -12.20
C LEU A 378 5.52 24.27 -13.17
N ARG A 379 5.25 23.36 -14.12
CA ARG A 379 4.17 23.54 -15.11
C ARG A 379 2.80 23.69 -14.46
N ASN A 380 2.58 23.00 -13.33
CA ASN A 380 1.32 23.04 -12.60
C ASN A 380 1.21 24.20 -11.59
N ASP A 381 2.22 25.07 -11.50
CA ASP A 381 2.27 26.16 -10.51
C ASP A 381 2.23 25.65 -9.05
N TYR A 382 2.69 24.42 -8.80
CA TYR A 382 2.79 23.83 -7.46
C TYR A 382 4.12 24.20 -6.78
N ALA A 383 5.13 24.49 -7.59
CA ALA A 383 6.40 25.02 -7.15
C ALA A 383 6.83 26.15 -8.11
N ASP A 384 7.62 27.09 -7.59
CA ASP A 384 8.48 27.95 -8.37
C ASP A 384 9.80 27.23 -8.66
N GLY A 385 10.35 27.43 -9.85
CA GLY A 385 11.63 26.86 -10.27
C GLY A 385 12.72 27.88 -10.15
N TYR A 386 13.99 27.47 -10.24
CA TYR A 386 15.02 28.41 -10.64
C TYR A 386 15.22 28.33 -12.16
N PRO A 387 15.34 29.45 -12.89
CA PRO A 387 14.96 30.81 -12.48
C PRO A 387 13.51 30.90 -12.01
N LEU A 388 13.16 31.84 -11.10
CA LEU A 388 11.77 32.00 -10.59
C LEU A 388 10.77 32.51 -11.67
N ASN A 389 11.19 32.48 -12.93
CA ASN A 389 10.43 32.78 -14.13
C ASN A 389 10.85 31.84 -15.28
N PHE A 390 10.09 30.76 -15.48
CA PHE A 390 10.37 29.66 -16.43
C PHE A 390 10.19 30.05 -17.91
N SER A 391 9.24 30.93 -18.24
CA SER A 391 8.92 31.33 -19.63
C SER A 391 8.73 32.84 -19.82
N PHE A 392 9.37 33.68 -18.99
CA PHE A 392 9.31 35.14 -19.12
C PHE A 392 7.90 35.79 -19.05
N GLU A 393 6.89 35.06 -18.55
CA GLU A 393 5.46 35.50 -18.50
C GLU A 393 5.23 36.68 -17.57
N LYS A 394 6.07 36.84 -16.55
CA LYS A 394 5.93 37.89 -15.52
C LYS A 394 6.27 39.30 -16.05
N GLY A 395 6.37 39.48 -17.38
CA GLY A 395 6.62 40.77 -18.03
C GLY A 395 8.04 41.27 -17.80
N GLY A 396 8.98 40.85 -18.67
CA GLY A 396 10.36 41.33 -18.70
C GLY A 396 11.40 40.35 -18.16
N VAL A 397 12.68 40.74 -18.26
CA VAL A 397 13.86 39.96 -17.83
C VAL A 397 14.08 40.03 -16.32
N SER A 398 13.06 40.32 -15.52
CA SER A 398 13.19 40.42 -14.07
C SER A 398 13.80 39.12 -13.53
N GLN A 399 14.91 39.27 -12.79
CA GLN A 399 15.78 38.20 -12.27
C GLN A 399 16.85 37.64 -13.21
N TRP A 400 16.89 38.04 -14.49
CA TRP A 400 18.02 37.79 -15.37
C TRP A 400 18.85 39.08 -15.53
N THR A 401 20.16 38.95 -15.41
CA THR A 401 21.09 40.02 -15.76
C THR A 401 21.44 39.89 -17.24
N MET A 402 21.13 40.94 -18.00
CA MET A 402 21.44 41.06 -19.42
C MET A 402 22.60 42.04 -19.62
N TRP A 403 23.64 41.63 -20.33
CA TRP A 403 24.73 42.55 -20.70
C TRP A 403 24.56 43.16 -22.09
N THR A 404 23.83 42.50 -22.97
CA THR A 404 23.34 43.11 -24.21
C THR A 404 22.16 44.04 -23.90
N THR A 405 22.06 45.13 -24.65
CA THR A 405 20.92 46.06 -24.60
C THR A 405 19.83 45.72 -25.61
N ASN A 406 20.04 44.74 -26.48
CA ASN A 406 19.12 44.40 -27.55
C ASN A 406 18.36 43.09 -27.25
N TYR A 407 17.28 43.22 -26.49
CA TYR A 407 16.37 42.13 -26.14
C TYR A 407 14.93 42.63 -26.00
N ALA A 408 13.96 41.76 -26.22
CA ALA A 408 12.55 42.01 -25.97
C ALA A 408 11.80 40.70 -25.68
N THR A 409 10.69 40.78 -24.95
CA THR A 409 9.77 39.65 -24.77
C THR A 409 8.61 39.76 -25.75
N TYR A 410 8.29 38.67 -26.44
CA TYR A 410 7.22 38.61 -27.43
C TYR A 410 6.16 37.61 -27.02
N ALA A 411 4.89 37.92 -27.31
CA ALA A 411 3.80 36.97 -27.18
C ALA A 411 3.75 36.04 -28.39
N GLY A 412 3.36 34.78 -28.19
CA GLY A 412 3.30 33.79 -29.25
C GLY A 412 2.21 32.76 -29.06
N THR A 413 1.87 32.07 -30.15
CA THR A 413 1.06 30.84 -30.12
C THR A 413 1.98 29.65 -30.33
N ASN A 414 1.68 28.50 -29.71
CA ASN A 414 2.49 27.28 -29.78
C ASN A 414 3.91 27.44 -29.22
N LEU A 415 4.06 28.16 -28.12
CA LEU A 415 5.34 28.26 -27.40
C LEU A 415 5.62 26.98 -26.61
N PRO A 416 6.91 26.63 -26.39
CA PRO A 416 7.32 25.54 -25.52
C PRO A 416 6.66 25.60 -24.13
N HIS A 417 6.44 26.81 -23.59
CA HIS A 417 5.67 27.01 -22.37
C HIS A 417 5.04 28.41 -22.29
N GLY A 418 3.87 28.49 -21.66
CA GLY A 418 3.20 29.76 -21.42
C GLY A 418 2.79 30.49 -22.70
N SER A 419 2.88 31.82 -22.69
CA SER A 419 2.40 32.73 -23.73
C SER A 419 3.44 33.76 -24.20
N THR A 420 4.59 33.86 -23.53
CA THR A 420 5.68 34.76 -23.93
C THR A 420 7.02 34.04 -24.09
N PHE A 421 7.90 34.60 -24.91
CA PHE A 421 9.30 34.15 -25.04
C PHE A 421 10.26 35.33 -25.09
N LEU A 422 11.54 35.11 -24.80
CA LEU A 422 12.59 36.11 -24.89
C LEU A 422 13.26 36.03 -26.26
N GLU A 423 13.33 37.14 -27.00
CA GLU A 423 14.21 37.30 -28.15
C GLU A 423 15.38 38.21 -27.77
N MET A 424 16.60 37.86 -28.20
CA MET A 424 17.81 38.60 -27.87
C MET A 424 18.87 38.49 -28.97
N ASN A 425 19.65 39.56 -29.17
CA ASN A 425 20.87 39.53 -29.98
C ASN A 425 22.01 40.32 -29.33
N THR A 426 23.16 40.33 -29.98
CA THR A 426 24.33 41.14 -29.59
C THR A 426 25.00 41.69 -30.84
N SER A 427 25.50 42.93 -30.80
CA SER A 427 26.28 43.46 -31.93
C SER A 427 27.68 42.84 -31.98
N THR A 428 28.35 42.86 -33.13
CA THR A 428 29.78 42.45 -33.20
C THR A 428 30.64 43.18 -32.16
N THR A 429 30.39 44.48 -31.93
CA THR A 429 31.10 45.29 -30.93
C THR A 429 30.80 44.85 -29.49
N ASP A 430 29.53 44.60 -29.15
CA ASP A 430 29.14 44.13 -27.82
C ASP A 430 29.70 42.74 -27.54
N TRP A 431 29.68 41.86 -28.55
CA TRP A 431 30.27 40.53 -28.47
C TRP A 431 31.77 40.59 -28.19
N GLN A 432 32.53 41.44 -28.88
CA GLN A 432 33.96 41.65 -28.62
C GLN A 432 34.25 42.19 -27.21
N ASN A 433 33.31 42.95 -26.64
CA ASN A 433 33.39 43.48 -25.27
C ASN A 433 32.82 42.52 -24.21
N GLY A 434 32.51 41.26 -24.57
CA GLY A 434 31.98 40.25 -23.66
C GLY A 434 30.52 40.47 -23.24
N LYS A 435 29.79 41.38 -23.90
CA LYS A 435 28.37 41.69 -23.63
C LYS A 435 27.41 40.82 -24.44
N ASN A 436 27.72 39.53 -24.50
CA ASN A 436 27.00 38.53 -25.30
C ASN A 436 26.33 37.46 -24.43
N THR A 437 26.04 37.76 -23.16
CA THR A 437 25.49 36.77 -22.24
C THR A 437 24.28 37.29 -21.47
N LEU A 438 23.38 36.36 -21.16
CA LEU A 438 22.41 36.50 -20.09
C LEU A 438 22.78 35.54 -18.96
N TYR A 439 22.58 35.96 -17.73
CA TYR A 439 22.77 35.07 -16.60
C TYR A 439 21.85 35.37 -15.42
N GLN A 440 21.68 34.37 -14.57
CA GLN A 440 21.07 34.53 -13.27
C GLN A 440 21.93 33.84 -12.21
N ASP A 441 22.16 34.56 -11.11
CA ASP A 441 22.73 33.97 -9.90
C ASP A 441 21.60 33.44 -9.01
N VAL A 442 21.63 32.14 -8.75
CA VAL A 442 20.65 31.43 -7.94
C VAL A 442 21.25 31.13 -6.56
N PRO A 443 20.65 31.60 -5.47
CA PRO A 443 21.19 31.43 -4.12
C PRO A 443 20.81 30.07 -3.52
N ILE A 444 21.30 28.98 -4.13
CA ILE A 444 21.01 27.62 -3.71
C ILE A 444 22.29 26.87 -3.32
N ALA A 445 22.25 26.17 -2.19
CA ALA A 445 23.33 25.27 -1.79
C ALA A 445 23.34 24.02 -2.69
N LEU A 446 24.39 23.84 -3.47
CA LEU A 446 24.54 22.69 -4.35
C LEU A 446 24.99 21.48 -3.52
N LEU A 447 24.31 20.35 -3.70
CA LEU A 447 24.59 19.13 -2.95
C LEU A 447 25.70 18.33 -3.62
N ARG A 448 26.78 18.06 -2.89
CA ARG A 448 27.85 17.17 -3.36
C ARG A 448 27.31 15.78 -3.72
N GLY A 449 27.85 15.22 -4.80
CA GLY A 449 27.41 13.98 -5.43
C GLY A 449 26.12 14.12 -6.25
N SER A 450 25.40 15.24 -6.18
CA SER A 450 24.20 15.43 -6.99
C SER A 450 24.54 15.95 -8.39
N ARG A 451 23.66 15.62 -9.35
CA ARG A 451 23.62 16.25 -10.66
C ARG A 451 22.56 17.34 -10.72
N TYR A 452 22.91 18.41 -11.40
CA TYR A 452 22.01 19.48 -11.80
C TYR A 452 22.03 19.64 -13.32
N GLN A 453 20.96 20.17 -13.90
CA GLN A 453 20.80 20.37 -15.32
C GLN A 453 20.08 21.69 -15.59
N LEU A 454 20.65 22.56 -16.42
CA LEU A 454 19.92 23.67 -17.02
C LEU A 454 19.36 23.21 -18.35
N ARG A 455 18.04 23.29 -18.53
CA ARG A 455 17.34 23.12 -19.80
C ARG A 455 16.80 24.44 -20.29
N LEU A 456 16.67 24.58 -21.60
CA LEU A 456 15.93 25.65 -22.25
C LEU A 456 15.43 25.17 -23.61
N SER A 457 14.38 25.78 -24.12
CA SER A 457 14.03 25.71 -25.53
C SER A 457 14.60 26.93 -26.23
N ALA A 458 15.29 26.72 -27.35
CA ALA A 458 15.79 27.81 -28.17
C ALA A 458 15.43 27.61 -29.63
N ARG A 459 15.39 28.70 -30.39
CA ARG A 459 15.40 28.64 -31.85
C ARG A 459 16.15 29.83 -32.43
N ARG A 460 16.58 29.68 -33.67
CA ARG A 460 16.98 30.84 -34.48
C ARG A 460 15.71 31.59 -34.82
N ASN A 461 15.69 32.92 -34.74
CA ASN A 461 14.54 33.68 -35.24
C ASN A 461 14.25 33.27 -36.71
N PRO A 462 12.99 33.03 -37.11
CA PRO A 462 12.64 32.57 -38.45
C PRO A 462 13.12 33.48 -39.59
N SER A 463 13.30 34.78 -39.34
CA SER A 463 13.79 35.76 -40.31
C SER A 463 15.30 35.66 -40.59
N GLU A 464 16.06 34.98 -39.73
CA GLU A 464 17.50 34.82 -39.90
C GLU A 464 17.84 33.70 -40.89
N VAL A 465 19.02 33.76 -41.49
CA VAL A 465 19.54 32.76 -42.45
C VAL A 465 20.82 32.13 -41.90
N GLY A 466 21.03 30.83 -42.15
CA GLY A 466 22.21 30.08 -41.72
C GLY A 466 22.11 29.53 -40.30
N SER A 467 23.18 28.90 -39.81
CA SER A 467 23.25 28.38 -38.44
C SER A 467 23.78 29.45 -37.48
N ILE A 468 23.19 29.55 -36.28
CA ILE A 468 23.70 30.40 -35.20
C ILE A 468 24.19 29.53 -34.03
N GLN A 469 25.23 29.98 -33.33
CA GLN A 469 25.89 29.23 -32.27
C GLN A 469 25.75 29.94 -30.93
N GLY A 470 25.60 29.17 -29.87
CA GLY A 470 25.62 29.68 -28.51
C GLY A 470 26.17 28.63 -27.54
N GLY A 471 26.09 28.92 -26.25
CA GLY A 471 26.47 27.96 -25.24
C GLY A 471 25.85 28.25 -23.88
N ILE A 472 25.74 27.20 -23.07
CA ILE A 472 25.37 27.29 -21.66
C ILE A 472 26.62 27.13 -20.82
N ALA A 473 26.81 27.98 -19.82
CA ALA A 473 27.85 27.82 -18.80
C ALA A 473 27.22 27.78 -17.41
N LEU A 474 27.66 26.83 -16.60
CA LEU A 474 27.21 26.65 -15.21
C LEU A 474 28.39 26.94 -14.28
N TRP A 475 28.21 27.86 -13.32
CA TRP A 475 29.27 28.26 -12.39
C TRP A 475 28.84 28.10 -10.94
N GLY A 476 29.63 27.40 -10.14
CA GLY A 476 29.40 27.24 -8.71
C GLY A 476 29.90 28.48 -7.97
N LYS A 477 29.06 29.05 -7.10
CA LYS A 477 29.39 30.22 -6.29
C LYS A 477 29.82 29.78 -4.89
N ARG A 478 30.99 30.24 -4.44
CA ARG A 478 31.50 30.00 -3.09
C ARG A 478 31.02 31.08 -2.11
N ALA A 479 31.10 30.80 -0.81
CA ALA A 479 30.74 31.75 0.25
C ALA A 479 31.52 33.08 0.19
N ASN A 480 32.77 33.05 -0.28
CA ASN A 480 33.61 34.24 -0.46
C ASN A 480 33.26 35.06 -1.73
N GLY A 481 32.21 34.69 -2.47
CA GLY A 481 31.76 35.38 -3.68
C GLY A 481 32.47 34.96 -4.97
N SER A 482 33.50 34.11 -4.91
CA SER A 482 34.18 33.60 -6.11
C SER A 482 33.35 32.54 -6.85
N TYR A 483 33.59 32.40 -8.15
CA TYR A 483 32.94 31.41 -9.01
C TYR A 483 33.94 30.38 -9.53
N THR A 484 33.48 29.13 -9.69
CA THR A 484 34.21 28.06 -10.39
C THR A 484 33.36 27.55 -11.54
N GLN A 485 33.95 27.35 -12.73
CA GLN A 485 33.20 26.79 -13.86
C GLN A 485 32.94 25.31 -13.59
N LEU A 486 31.68 24.91 -13.53
CA LEU A 486 31.28 23.53 -13.29
C LEU A 486 31.15 22.77 -14.61
N ASN A 487 30.50 23.39 -15.61
CA ASN A 487 30.45 22.85 -16.96
C ASN A 487 30.17 23.94 -18.02
N HIS A 488 30.47 23.62 -19.27
CA HIS A 488 30.19 24.43 -20.45
C HIS A 488 29.71 23.57 -21.62
N CYS A 489 28.55 23.90 -22.17
CA CYS A 489 27.86 23.13 -23.21
C CYS A 489 27.54 24.02 -24.42
N PRO A 490 28.32 23.96 -25.52
CA PRO A 490 27.99 24.69 -26.74
C PRO A 490 26.80 24.06 -27.48
N PHE A 491 26.05 24.87 -28.23
CA PHE A 491 24.92 24.45 -29.07
C PHE A 491 24.91 25.18 -30.42
N THR A 492 24.21 24.61 -31.40
CA THR A 492 24.02 25.21 -32.73
C THR A 492 22.54 25.10 -33.13
N LEU A 493 21.98 26.21 -33.62
CA LEU A 493 20.60 26.34 -34.06
C LEU A 493 20.56 26.50 -35.58
N THR A 494 19.89 25.59 -36.28
CA THR A 494 19.90 25.53 -37.75
C THR A 494 18.56 25.89 -38.40
N SER A 495 17.46 25.93 -37.64
CA SER A 495 16.11 26.21 -38.14
C SER A 495 15.33 27.15 -37.22
N GLY A 496 14.20 27.67 -37.71
CA GLY A 496 13.24 28.46 -36.93
C GLY A 496 12.29 27.65 -36.04
N SER A 497 12.56 26.36 -35.84
CA SER A 497 11.78 25.50 -34.92
C SER A 497 12.41 25.50 -33.53
N TRP A 498 11.58 25.47 -32.49
CA TRP A 498 12.04 25.30 -31.11
C TRP A 498 12.77 23.96 -30.93
N VAL A 499 13.97 24.01 -30.37
CA VAL A 499 14.78 22.85 -30.03
C VAL A 499 15.15 22.86 -28.54
N PRO A 500 15.06 21.71 -27.85
CA PRO A 500 15.49 21.62 -26.46
C PRO A 500 17.03 21.57 -26.39
N ILE A 501 17.59 22.35 -25.47
CA ILE A 501 19.02 22.41 -25.15
C ILE A 501 19.18 22.13 -23.67
N ALA A 502 20.18 21.33 -23.31
CA ALA A 502 20.49 21.02 -21.92
C ALA A 502 21.99 21.11 -21.63
N CYS A 503 22.33 21.50 -20.41
CA CYS A 503 23.69 21.42 -19.88
C CYS A 503 23.67 20.85 -18.47
N ASP A 504 24.37 19.74 -18.27
CA ASP A 504 24.40 19.00 -17.02
C ASP A 504 25.68 19.34 -16.25
N THR A 505 25.63 19.30 -14.92
CA THR A 505 26.84 19.37 -14.11
C THR A 505 26.77 18.48 -12.88
N ASP A 506 27.89 17.85 -12.57
CA ASP A 506 28.08 17.04 -11.37
C ASP A 506 28.76 17.87 -10.29
N ILE A 507 28.24 17.82 -9.07
CA ILE A 507 28.78 18.60 -7.95
C ILE A 507 29.79 17.77 -7.18
N ARG A 508 31.07 18.14 -7.31
CA ARG A 508 32.21 17.33 -6.86
C ARG A 508 32.73 17.72 -5.48
N GLU A 509 32.40 18.92 -5.04
CA GLU A 509 32.89 19.54 -3.82
C GLU A 509 31.75 20.10 -2.96
N ASP A 510 32.03 20.26 -1.67
CA ASP A 510 31.14 20.93 -0.73
C ASP A 510 31.37 22.46 -0.75
N GLY A 511 30.47 23.23 -0.14
CA GLY A 511 30.66 24.68 0.05
C GLY A 511 30.31 25.56 -1.17
N LEU A 512 29.57 25.02 -2.14
CA LEU A 512 28.93 25.82 -3.19
C LEU A 512 27.55 26.28 -2.70
N HIS A 513 27.42 27.58 -2.43
CA HIS A 513 26.22 28.22 -1.86
C HIS A 513 25.32 28.91 -2.89
N GLY A 514 25.69 28.82 -4.16
CA GLY A 514 24.89 29.31 -5.27
C GLY A 514 25.36 28.75 -6.60
N ILE A 515 24.59 29.03 -7.65
CA ILE A 515 24.97 28.72 -9.03
C ILE A 515 24.65 29.89 -9.95
N ARG A 516 25.55 30.18 -10.90
CA ARG A 516 25.25 31.04 -12.04
C ARG A 516 24.80 30.18 -13.20
N LEU A 517 23.59 30.44 -13.66
CA LEU A 517 23.03 29.91 -14.90
C LEU A 517 23.33 30.93 -16.00
N GLN A 518 24.26 30.66 -16.90
CA GLN A 518 24.66 31.59 -17.95
C GLN A 518 24.40 31.01 -19.33
N ILE A 519 23.86 31.84 -20.22
CA ILE A 519 23.68 31.53 -21.64
C ILE A 519 24.43 32.59 -22.44
N ALA A 520 25.25 32.14 -23.38
CA ALA A 520 26.12 32.98 -24.20
C ALA A 520 25.79 32.85 -25.68
N LEU A 521 25.88 33.97 -26.40
CA LEU A 521 25.60 34.10 -27.83
C LEU A 521 26.95 34.15 -28.56
N TYR A 522 27.23 33.18 -29.43
CA TYR A 522 28.52 33.09 -30.13
C TYR A 522 28.48 33.65 -31.54
N THR A 523 27.30 33.72 -32.15
CA THR A 523 27.12 34.42 -33.43
C THR A 523 26.54 35.81 -33.17
N PRO A 524 27.33 36.89 -33.35
CA PRO A 524 26.84 38.26 -33.24
C PRO A 524 25.92 38.62 -34.42
N ASP A 525 25.18 39.72 -34.26
CA ASP A 525 24.27 40.32 -35.25
C ASP A 525 23.15 39.35 -35.71
N LYS A 526 22.71 38.47 -34.79
CA LYS A 526 21.68 37.44 -35.02
C LYS A 526 20.70 37.31 -33.86
N ASN A 527 19.41 37.16 -34.16
CA ASN A 527 18.35 36.97 -33.17
C ASN A 527 18.20 35.51 -32.71
N TYR A 528 18.23 35.33 -31.38
CA TYR A 528 17.99 34.08 -30.67
C TYR A 528 16.68 34.20 -29.91
N ASP A 529 15.84 33.17 -30.00
CA ASP A 529 14.63 33.08 -29.20
C ASP A 529 14.84 32.02 -28.12
N PHE A 530 14.45 32.32 -26.88
CA PHE A 530 14.56 31.47 -25.71
C PHE A 530 13.23 31.38 -24.95
N ASP A 531 12.90 30.17 -24.53
CA ASP A 531 11.74 29.87 -23.72
C ASP A 531 12.02 28.63 -22.83
N ALA A 532 11.12 28.32 -21.89
CA ALA A 532 11.12 27.14 -21.04
C ALA A 532 12.46 26.89 -20.32
N ILE A 533 13.08 27.94 -19.79
CA ILE A 533 14.35 27.83 -19.06
C ILE A 533 14.09 27.20 -17.69
N THR A 534 14.70 26.04 -17.45
CA THR A 534 14.47 25.20 -16.27
C THR A 534 15.79 24.76 -15.65
N PHE A 535 15.98 25.03 -14.36
CA PHE A 535 17.07 24.42 -13.59
C PHE A 535 16.55 23.24 -12.77
N LEU A 536 17.02 22.04 -13.12
CA LEU A 536 16.61 20.77 -12.57
C LEU A 536 17.73 20.18 -11.71
N GLY A 537 17.36 19.56 -10.60
CA GLY A 537 18.26 18.83 -9.72
C GLY A 537 17.58 18.63 -8.36
N PRO A 538 18.20 17.87 -7.45
CA PRO A 538 17.78 17.88 -6.05
C PRO A 538 17.78 19.32 -5.58
N ASN A 539 16.77 19.74 -4.84
CA ASN A 539 16.65 21.08 -4.25
C ASN A 539 16.33 22.28 -5.13
N THR A 540 16.22 22.15 -6.45
CA THR A 540 16.03 23.32 -7.34
C THR A 540 14.64 23.95 -7.33
N LEU A 541 13.75 23.51 -6.45
CA LEU A 541 12.36 23.95 -6.37
C LEU A 541 12.09 24.72 -5.08
N ARG A 542 11.19 25.69 -5.17
CA ARG A 542 10.55 26.34 -4.02
C ARG A 542 9.06 26.07 -4.07
N VAL A 543 8.47 25.54 -3.01
CA VAL A 543 7.01 25.32 -2.93
C VAL A 543 6.26 26.65 -3.13
N ASN A 544 5.23 26.66 -3.99
CA ASN A 544 4.45 27.87 -4.25
C ASN A 544 3.66 28.26 -2.99
N PRO A 545 3.93 29.44 -2.38
CA PRO A 545 3.31 29.83 -1.10
C PRO A 545 1.81 30.16 -1.22
N THR A 546 1.29 30.34 -2.44
CA THR A 546 -0.13 30.69 -2.68
C THR A 546 -1.04 29.46 -2.77
N LYS A 547 -0.47 28.26 -2.87
CA LYS A 547 -1.21 27.00 -3.00
C LYS A 547 -1.36 26.32 -1.64
N THR A 548 -2.50 25.65 -1.47
CA THR A 548 -2.75 24.66 -0.41
C THR A 548 -2.85 23.29 -1.07
N PHE A 549 -2.08 22.33 -0.59
CA PHE A 549 -1.99 20.97 -1.12
C PHE A 549 -2.80 20.02 -0.26
N GLY A 550 -3.66 19.22 -0.89
CA GLY A 550 -4.51 18.22 -0.25
C GLY A 550 -4.13 16.79 -0.65
N LEU A 551 -4.08 15.89 0.34
CA LEU A 551 -4.00 14.45 0.15
C LEU A 551 -5.33 13.81 0.59
N PHE A 552 -5.95 13.02 -0.28
CA PHE A 552 -7.17 12.27 0.04
C PHE A 552 -6.81 10.83 0.41
N TYR A 553 -6.99 10.49 1.67
CA TYR A 553 -6.80 9.15 2.20
C TYR A 553 -8.12 8.36 2.15
N MET A 554 -8.06 7.13 1.64
CA MET A 554 -9.20 6.20 1.56
C MET A 554 -8.93 5.03 2.51
N GLY A 555 -9.63 5.00 3.64
CA GLY A 555 -9.33 4.16 4.80
C GLY A 555 -10.25 2.98 5.05
N ASP A 556 -9.98 2.32 6.18
CA ASP A 556 -10.71 1.19 6.75
C ASP A 556 -10.57 -0.12 5.95
N TYR A 557 -9.46 -0.22 5.20
CA TYR A 557 -9.00 -1.45 4.52
C TYR A 557 -7.73 -2.02 5.19
N ASP A 558 -7.56 -1.78 6.49
CA ASP A 558 -6.46 -2.28 7.34
C ASP A 558 -6.53 -3.77 7.69
N GLY A 559 -7.65 -4.43 7.41
CA GLY A 559 -7.76 -5.89 7.42
C GLY A 559 -8.12 -6.45 6.04
N PRO A 560 -7.57 -7.62 5.66
CA PRO A 560 -7.99 -8.33 4.45
C PRO A 560 -9.48 -8.57 4.33
N GLY A 561 -10.16 -8.86 5.45
CA GLY A 561 -11.59 -9.14 5.45
C GLY A 561 -12.42 -7.90 5.13
N ALA A 562 -12.12 -6.78 5.79
CA ALA A 562 -12.74 -5.49 5.50
C ALA A 562 -12.51 -5.05 4.04
N ALA A 563 -11.27 -5.19 3.52
CA ALA A 563 -10.96 -4.88 2.12
C ALA A 563 -11.77 -5.74 1.14
N TYR A 564 -11.84 -7.05 1.40
CA TYR A 564 -12.59 -8.00 0.57
C TYR A 564 -14.09 -7.65 0.53
N SER A 565 -14.69 -7.37 1.67
CA SER A 565 -16.13 -7.19 1.76
C SER A 565 -16.62 -5.82 1.27
N THR A 566 -15.79 -4.78 1.35
CA THR A 566 -16.21 -3.39 1.09
C THR A 566 -15.73 -2.83 -0.25
N LEU A 567 -14.56 -3.23 -0.79
CA LEU A 567 -14.07 -2.64 -2.05
C LEU A 567 -14.96 -2.96 -3.26
N MET A 568 -15.72 -4.05 -3.20
CA MET A 568 -16.71 -4.45 -4.21
C MET A 568 -18.15 -4.22 -3.73
N ALA A 569 -18.36 -3.31 -2.78
CA ALA A 569 -19.69 -2.91 -2.31
C ALA A 569 -20.16 -1.59 -2.94
N ASP A 570 -21.47 -1.43 -3.09
CA ASP A 570 -22.15 -0.16 -3.37
C ASP A 570 -22.76 0.39 -2.09
N VAL A 571 -22.10 1.31 -1.43
CA VAL A 571 -22.51 1.80 -0.10
C VAL A 571 -23.42 3.04 -0.16
N ASN A 572 -23.95 3.38 -1.33
CA ASN A 572 -24.66 4.63 -1.59
C ASN A 572 -26.12 4.44 -2.05
N ASP A 573 -26.87 3.53 -1.44
CA ASP A 573 -28.27 3.19 -1.81
C ASP A 573 -29.24 4.40 -1.80
N GLU A 574 -28.93 5.47 -1.04
CA GLU A 574 -29.74 6.70 -0.99
C GLU A 574 -29.21 7.87 -1.85
N LYS A 575 -28.04 7.73 -2.50
CA LYS A 575 -27.38 8.82 -3.24
C LYS A 575 -27.26 8.45 -4.71
N SER A 576 -27.67 9.36 -5.59
CA SER A 576 -27.88 9.21 -7.04
C SER A 576 -26.70 8.67 -7.89
N TYR A 577 -25.59 8.24 -7.29
CA TYR A 577 -24.37 7.84 -7.98
C TYR A 577 -24.28 6.32 -8.25
N ASN A 578 -24.91 5.42 -7.45
CA ASN A 578 -24.93 3.95 -7.68
C ASN A 578 -23.56 3.37 -8.09
N GLU A 579 -22.58 3.40 -7.17
CA GLU A 579 -21.18 3.15 -7.50
C GLU A 579 -20.53 2.12 -6.58
N LEU A 580 -20.04 1.02 -7.16
CA LEU A 580 -19.10 0.13 -6.49
C LEU A 580 -17.82 0.90 -6.14
N ILE A 581 -17.41 0.85 -4.87
CA ILE A 581 -16.28 1.62 -4.31
C ILE A 581 -15.03 1.55 -5.19
N TRP A 582 -14.62 0.35 -5.60
CA TRP A 582 -13.43 0.19 -6.42
C TRP A 582 -13.69 0.33 -7.92
N THR A 583 -14.75 -0.25 -8.49
CA THR A 583 -14.84 -0.34 -9.96
C THR A 583 -15.42 0.90 -10.64
N SER A 584 -15.95 1.88 -9.92
CA SER A 584 -16.56 3.08 -10.50
C SER A 584 -15.57 4.14 -11.02
N LYS A 585 -14.36 3.78 -11.48
CA LYS A 585 -13.23 4.72 -11.71
C LYS A 585 -13.28 5.58 -12.98
N ILE A 586 -14.37 5.55 -13.74
CA ILE A 586 -14.37 5.90 -15.17
C ILE A 586 -14.06 7.39 -15.43
N THR A 587 -14.18 8.27 -14.43
CA THR A 587 -14.06 9.74 -14.61
C THR A 587 -13.12 10.46 -13.62
N THR A 588 -12.46 9.76 -12.70
CA THR A 588 -11.64 10.38 -11.64
C THR A 588 -10.42 11.10 -12.20
N THR A 589 -10.23 12.38 -11.83
CA THR A 589 -9.01 13.16 -12.06
C THR A 589 -8.34 13.63 -10.76
N VAL A 590 -8.91 13.26 -9.61
CA VAL A 590 -8.39 13.60 -8.28
C VAL A 590 -7.57 12.41 -7.76
N PRO A 591 -6.26 12.59 -7.46
CA PRO A 591 -5.47 11.55 -6.84
C PRO A 591 -6.04 11.13 -5.47
N VAL A 592 -6.13 9.84 -5.23
CA VAL A 592 -6.54 9.25 -3.93
C VAL A 592 -5.53 8.20 -3.47
N ALA A 593 -5.34 8.09 -2.16
CA ALA A 593 -4.44 7.16 -1.51
C ALA A 593 -5.24 6.07 -0.78
N TRP A 594 -5.37 4.91 -1.40
CA TRP A 594 -6.01 3.70 -0.86
C TRP A 594 -5.11 3.03 0.18
N ALA A 595 -5.57 3.03 1.42
CA ALA A 595 -4.88 2.42 2.53
C ALA A 595 -5.27 0.94 2.63
N ILE A 596 -4.72 0.11 1.75
CA ILE A 596 -5.03 -1.33 1.66
C ILE A 596 -3.91 -2.13 2.33
N ALA A 597 -4.26 -2.97 3.29
CA ALA A 597 -3.31 -3.80 4.02
C ALA A 597 -2.44 -4.64 3.07
N PRO A 598 -1.09 -4.64 3.19
CA PRO A 598 -0.25 -5.46 2.33
C PRO A 598 -0.47 -6.97 2.57
N SER A 599 -1.01 -7.36 3.73
CA SER A 599 -1.45 -8.74 4.01
C SER A 599 -2.63 -9.19 3.13
N PHE A 600 -3.40 -8.26 2.52
CA PHE A 600 -4.49 -8.60 1.61
C PHE A 600 -3.99 -9.39 0.40
N ARG A 601 -2.73 -9.16 -0.02
CA ARG A 601 -2.03 -9.94 -1.03
C ARG A 601 -1.90 -11.42 -0.66
N ASP A 602 -1.72 -11.74 0.61
CA ASP A 602 -1.48 -13.12 1.04
C ASP A 602 -2.80 -13.82 1.42
N ALA A 603 -3.79 -13.05 1.90
CA ALA A 603 -5.12 -13.56 2.24
C ALA A 603 -6.02 -13.77 1.01
N TYR A 604 -6.02 -12.80 0.08
CA TYR A 604 -6.81 -12.85 -1.17
C TYR A 604 -5.95 -12.45 -2.39
N PRO A 605 -4.93 -13.25 -2.78
CA PRO A 605 -3.94 -12.89 -3.79
C PRO A 605 -4.50 -12.39 -5.13
N SER A 606 -5.48 -13.08 -5.71
CA SER A 606 -6.09 -12.67 -6.98
C SER A 606 -6.94 -11.41 -6.87
N ALA A 607 -7.55 -11.15 -5.71
CA ALA A 607 -8.28 -9.90 -5.48
C ALA A 607 -7.30 -8.73 -5.42
N TYR A 608 -6.19 -8.88 -4.68
CA TYR A 608 -5.11 -7.89 -4.66
C TYR A 608 -4.47 -7.69 -6.05
N ALA A 609 -4.27 -8.77 -6.81
CA ALA A 609 -3.79 -8.70 -8.20
C ALA A 609 -4.78 -7.98 -9.13
N TYR A 610 -6.09 -8.15 -8.91
CA TYR A 610 -7.12 -7.41 -9.63
C TYR A 610 -7.03 -5.91 -9.35
N LEU A 611 -6.88 -5.53 -8.07
CA LEU A 611 -6.65 -4.13 -7.70
C LEU A 611 -5.39 -3.58 -8.38
N ALA A 612 -4.27 -4.32 -8.34
CA ALA A 612 -3.03 -3.92 -8.99
C ALA A 612 -3.20 -3.70 -10.51
N LYS A 613 -3.95 -4.59 -11.18
CA LYS A 613 -4.18 -4.55 -12.63
C LYS A 613 -5.14 -3.45 -13.06
N THR A 614 -6.13 -3.11 -12.22
CA THR A 614 -7.23 -2.20 -12.57
C THR A 614 -7.11 -0.81 -11.94
N LYS A 615 -6.07 -0.55 -11.13
CA LYS A 615 -5.80 0.79 -10.63
C LYS A 615 -5.57 1.77 -11.80
N GLY A 616 -6.19 2.94 -11.74
CA GLY A 616 -5.94 4.04 -12.65
C GLY A 616 -4.69 4.83 -12.30
N PRO A 617 -4.31 5.84 -13.10
CA PRO A 617 -3.15 6.69 -12.83
C PRO A 617 -3.30 7.58 -11.58
N TYR A 618 -4.52 7.75 -11.07
CA TYR A 618 -4.86 8.55 -9.89
C TYR A 618 -5.10 7.71 -8.62
N ASP A 619 -4.95 6.39 -8.71
CA ASP A 619 -5.09 5.47 -7.57
C ASP A 619 -3.71 5.07 -7.05
N TYR A 620 -3.42 5.50 -5.83
CA TYR A 620 -2.16 5.20 -5.15
C TYR A 620 -2.44 4.33 -3.94
N PHE A 621 -1.57 3.37 -3.66
CA PHE A 621 -1.72 2.55 -2.45
C PHE A 621 -0.72 2.97 -1.39
N MET A 622 -1.14 2.87 -0.13
CA MET A 622 -0.32 3.16 1.02
C MET A 622 -0.61 2.19 2.17
N MET A 623 0.29 2.15 3.14
CA MET A 623 0.14 1.32 4.32
C MET A 623 -0.99 1.85 5.21
N PRO A 624 -1.93 1.00 5.67
CA PRO A 624 -3.01 1.41 6.56
C PRO A 624 -2.65 1.28 8.05
N ASN A 625 -3.65 1.47 8.90
CA ASN A 625 -3.60 1.32 10.37
C ASN A 625 -3.06 -0.07 10.75
N SER A 626 -1.98 -0.24 11.51
CA SER A 626 -0.78 0.59 11.49
C SER A 626 0.38 -0.32 11.07
N GLY A 627 0.31 -0.90 9.87
CA GLY A 627 1.27 -1.92 9.45
C GLY A 627 0.69 -2.93 8.44
N PRO A 628 1.09 -4.21 8.55
CA PRO A 628 0.57 -5.27 7.69
C PRO A 628 -0.91 -5.53 7.87
N ASN A 629 -1.42 -5.22 9.06
CA ASN A 629 -2.76 -5.41 9.56
C ASN A 629 -2.99 -4.39 10.70
N TYR A 630 -4.19 -4.36 11.28
CA TYR A 630 -4.47 -3.43 12.38
C TYR A 630 -3.72 -3.79 13.68
N THR A 631 -2.89 -2.85 14.13
CA THR A 631 -2.10 -2.89 15.38
C THR A 631 -2.06 -1.51 16.03
N ASN A 632 -1.87 -1.49 17.34
CA ASN A 632 -1.53 -0.29 18.11
C ASN A 632 -0.02 -0.35 18.48
N PRO A 633 0.87 0.20 17.63
CA PRO A 633 2.32 0.11 17.81
C PRO A 633 2.83 0.71 19.14
N LEU A 634 2.12 1.65 19.75
CA LEU A 634 2.46 2.21 21.07
C LEU A 634 2.55 1.14 22.16
N HIS A 635 1.82 0.03 22.00
CA HIS A 635 1.72 -1.01 23.02
C HIS A 635 2.69 -2.17 22.85
N PHE A 636 3.54 -2.18 21.82
CA PHE A 636 4.51 -3.26 21.63
C PHE A 636 5.56 -3.35 22.75
N ASP A 637 5.75 -2.32 23.56
CA ASP A 637 6.70 -2.35 24.70
C ASP A 637 6.02 -2.42 26.07
N SER A 638 4.69 -2.26 26.16
CA SER A 638 3.96 -2.33 27.44
C SER A 638 3.66 -3.79 27.86
N LEU A 639 4.21 -4.21 29.01
CA LEU A 639 3.90 -5.39 29.87
C LEU A 639 3.86 -6.83 29.29
N ALA A 640 4.10 -7.80 30.18
CA ALA A 640 3.87 -9.27 30.15
C ALA A 640 4.95 -10.27 29.65
N SER A 641 5.63 -10.11 28.51
CA SER A 641 6.38 -11.25 27.93
C SER A 641 7.91 -11.27 28.06
N GLY A 642 8.56 -10.15 28.44
CA GLY A 642 10.02 -10.05 28.56
C GLY A 642 10.82 -10.25 27.26
N ARG A 643 10.17 -10.37 26.09
CA ARG A 643 10.81 -10.58 24.78
C ARG A 643 10.73 -9.31 23.92
N PRO A 644 11.76 -8.97 23.11
CA PRO A 644 11.69 -7.83 22.19
C PRO A 644 10.63 -8.06 21.11
N ARG A 645 9.62 -7.17 21.02
CA ARG A 645 8.46 -7.30 20.10
C ARG A 645 8.54 -6.34 18.90
N VAL A 646 9.10 -5.16 19.12
CA VAL A 646 9.21 -4.09 18.11
C VAL A 646 10.07 -4.49 16.93
N GLY A 647 11.24 -5.12 17.16
CA GLY A 647 12.18 -5.50 16.11
C GLY A 647 11.59 -6.41 15.03
N PRO A 648 11.02 -7.58 15.40
CA PRO A 648 10.37 -8.48 14.44
C PRO A 648 9.18 -7.84 13.70
N PHE A 649 8.32 -7.10 14.40
CA PHE A 649 7.20 -6.39 13.77
C PHE A 649 7.71 -5.37 12.75
N LYS A 650 8.65 -4.51 13.16
CA LYS A 650 9.31 -3.53 12.30
C LYS A 650 9.89 -4.15 11.04
N GLN A 651 10.58 -5.29 11.18
CA GLN A 651 11.15 -6.01 10.04
C GLN A 651 10.06 -6.56 9.11
N GLN A 652 9.03 -7.19 9.65
CA GLN A 652 7.93 -7.74 8.85
C GLN A 652 7.19 -6.64 8.09
N THR A 653 6.83 -5.55 8.77
CA THR A 653 6.13 -4.41 8.16
C THR A 653 6.96 -3.80 7.03
N ALA A 654 8.26 -3.58 7.27
CA ALA A 654 9.14 -3.05 6.25
C ALA A 654 9.30 -3.99 5.04
N THR A 655 9.40 -5.30 5.29
CA THR A 655 9.51 -6.32 4.23
C THR A 655 8.24 -6.32 3.37
N LEU A 656 7.07 -6.41 3.98
CA LEU A 656 5.80 -6.46 3.24
C LEU A 656 5.55 -5.17 2.46
N ASN A 657 5.80 -4.00 3.06
CA ASN A 657 5.68 -2.72 2.37
C ASN A 657 6.64 -2.62 1.17
N ARG A 658 7.86 -3.14 1.27
CA ARG A 658 8.84 -3.17 0.16
C ARG A 658 8.36 -4.03 -1.00
N GLU A 659 7.82 -5.19 -0.69
CA GLU A 659 7.29 -6.09 -1.69
C GLU A 659 6.14 -5.43 -2.47
N VAL A 660 5.31 -4.57 -1.85
CA VAL A 660 4.19 -3.90 -2.56
C VAL A 660 4.45 -2.44 -2.96
N GLY A 661 5.62 -1.88 -2.63
CA GLY A 661 6.03 -0.51 -2.97
C GLY A 661 5.41 0.59 -2.10
N TYR A 662 5.00 0.28 -0.86
CA TYR A 662 4.43 1.27 0.07
C TYR A 662 5.53 2.07 0.75
N ARG A 663 5.60 3.36 0.43
CA ARG A 663 6.62 4.28 0.96
C ARG A 663 6.08 5.29 1.97
N VAL A 664 4.75 5.39 2.04
CA VAL A 664 4.02 6.20 3.03
C VAL A 664 2.98 5.35 3.76
N GLY A 665 2.55 5.81 4.93
CA GLY A 665 1.56 5.07 5.71
C GLY A 665 0.72 5.91 6.66
N TRP A 666 -0.15 5.20 7.37
CA TRP A 666 -1.07 5.76 8.35
C TRP A 666 -0.90 5.05 9.69
N VAL A 667 -0.96 5.81 10.78
CA VAL A 667 -0.79 5.33 12.15
C VAL A 667 -2.02 5.70 12.99
N LEU A 668 -2.61 4.67 13.57
CA LEU A 668 -3.76 4.66 14.48
C LEU A 668 -3.39 3.79 15.70
N ASP A 669 -3.49 4.36 16.90
CA ASP A 669 -3.35 3.68 18.19
C ASP A 669 -4.66 3.78 19.00
N GLY A 670 -5.79 3.75 18.30
CA GLY A 670 -7.12 3.92 18.87
C GLY A 670 -7.26 5.21 19.69
N ALA A 671 -7.78 5.10 20.92
CA ALA A 671 -7.96 6.22 21.84
C ALA A 671 -6.65 6.93 22.22
N GLU A 672 -5.51 6.26 22.08
CA GLU A 672 -4.18 6.77 22.47
C GLU A 672 -3.40 7.36 21.27
N SER A 673 -4.03 7.51 20.10
CA SER A 673 -3.40 8.03 18.87
C SER A 673 -2.73 9.40 19.01
N HIS A 674 -3.12 10.18 20.02
CA HIS A 674 -2.51 11.46 20.34
C HIS A 674 -1.10 11.31 20.96
N LEU A 675 -0.76 10.17 21.54
CA LEU A 675 0.53 9.87 22.17
C LEU A 675 1.58 9.37 21.17
N SER A 676 1.14 8.75 20.07
CA SER A 676 2.03 8.10 19.09
C SER A 676 2.94 9.06 18.33
N TYR A 677 2.59 10.35 18.28
CA TYR A 677 3.27 11.36 17.46
C TYR A 677 4.75 11.55 17.81
N SER A 678 5.05 11.55 19.10
CA SER A 678 6.41 11.74 19.64
C SER A 678 7.06 10.47 20.14
N ASP A 679 6.36 9.34 20.06
CA ASP A 679 6.82 8.09 20.66
C ASP A 679 8.04 7.51 19.90
N PRO A 680 9.17 7.26 20.60
CA PRO A 680 10.38 6.73 19.98
C PRO A 680 10.20 5.34 19.36
N THR A 681 9.36 4.49 19.95
CA THR A 681 9.09 3.14 19.44
C THR A 681 8.33 3.22 18.12
N VAL A 682 7.24 3.99 18.08
CA VAL A 682 6.45 4.26 16.86
C VAL A 682 7.35 4.83 15.75
N ARG A 683 8.14 5.87 16.07
CA ARG A 683 9.08 6.49 15.11
C ARG A 683 10.10 5.47 14.57
N SER A 684 10.66 4.65 15.45
CA SER A 684 11.65 3.64 15.06
C SER A 684 11.09 2.61 14.07
N ILE A 685 9.80 2.29 14.15
CA ILE A 685 9.11 1.37 13.23
C ILE A 685 8.91 2.04 11.88
N PHE A 686 8.24 3.19 11.86
CA PHE A 686 7.75 3.79 10.62
C PHE A 686 8.79 4.56 9.84
N LYS A 687 9.89 5.00 10.47
CA LYS A 687 11.10 5.46 9.75
C LYS A 687 11.56 4.44 8.71
N ILE A 688 11.46 3.15 9.04
CA ILE A 688 11.91 2.06 8.19
C ILE A 688 10.78 1.56 7.28
N ALA A 689 9.58 1.38 7.84
CA ALA A 689 8.46 0.81 7.11
C ALA A 689 7.91 1.74 6.02
N THR A 690 7.98 3.06 6.24
CA THR A 690 7.40 4.10 5.39
C THR A 690 8.37 5.28 5.29
N PRO A 691 9.50 5.13 4.58
CA PRO A 691 10.63 6.06 4.63
C PRO A 691 10.37 7.44 4.00
N ASP A 692 9.28 7.61 3.25
CA ASP A 692 8.88 8.95 2.78
C ASP A 692 8.04 9.70 3.82
N GLY A 693 7.29 8.99 4.66
CA GLY A 693 6.57 9.56 5.78
C GLY A 693 5.28 8.84 6.15
N TYR A 694 4.64 9.29 7.23
CA TYR A 694 3.38 8.72 7.69
C TYR A 694 2.48 9.76 8.36
N ILE A 695 1.18 9.46 8.43
CA ILE A 695 0.14 10.33 8.98
C ILE A 695 -0.44 9.74 10.26
N HIS A 696 -0.59 10.54 11.31
CA HIS A 696 -1.29 10.16 12.53
C HIS A 696 -2.78 10.49 12.50
N ASN A 697 -3.61 9.54 12.94
CA ASN A 697 -5.04 9.75 13.19
C ASN A 697 -5.30 10.45 14.52
N SER A 698 -4.81 11.67 14.70
CA SER A 698 -5.06 12.47 15.92
C SER A 698 -6.00 13.64 15.61
N ASN A 699 -7.05 13.79 16.42
CA ASN A 699 -7.98 14.93 16.38
C ASN A 699 -7.55 16.07 17.32
N VAL A 700 -6.38 16.00 17.96
CA VAL A 700 -5.92 17.04 18.88
C VAL A 700 -5.63 18.33 18.09
N PRO A 701 -6.27 19.47 18.42
CA PRO A 701 -6.01 20.75 17.77
C PRO A 701 -4.52 21.14 17.88
N PRO A 702 -3.97 21.92 16.94
CA PRO A 702 -2.63 22.50 17.09
C PRO A 702 -2.53 23.20 18.45
N ILE A 703 -1.48 22.93 19.23
CA ILE A 703 -1.32 23.57 20.54
C ILE A 703 -0.73 24.96 20.31
N GLY A 704 -1.60 25.91 19.95
CA GLY A 704 -1.29 27.34 19.92
C GLY A 704 -0.61 27.86 18.64
N PRO A 705 -0.47 29.20 18.54
CA PRO A 705 0.04 29.90 17.35
C PRO A 705 1.54 29.67 17.08
N THR A 706 2.23 28.95 17.96
CA THR A 706 3.62 28.49 17.82
C THR A 706 3.75 26.99 17.56
N ASP A 707 2.65 26.28 17.27
CA ASP A 707 2.68 24.90 16.75
C ASP A 707 2.44 24.92 15.23
N PRO A 708 3.38 25.47 14.42
CA PRO A 708 3.28 25.35 12.99
C PRO A 708 3.62 23.90 12.68
N SER A 709 2.62 23.03 12.53
CA SER A 709 2.78 21.86 11.65
C SER A 709 4.13 21.14 11.87
N VAL A 710 4.57 20.93 13.13
CA VAL A 710 5.99 20.72 13.44
C VAL A 710 6.44 19.50 12.69
N ALA A 711 7.09 19.68 11.56
CA ALA A 711 7.64 18.60 10.77
C ALA A 711 8.72 17.94 11.62
N THR A 712 8.32 16.97 12.44
CA THR A 712 9.28 16.12 13.10
C THR A 712 9.70 15.13 12.05
N TYR A 713 10.94 15.28 11.59
CA TYR A 713 11.56 14.27 10.75
C TYR A 713 12.19 13.23 11.65
N ASP A 714 12.01 11.96 11.31
CA ASP A 714 12.90 10.91 11.80
C ASP A 714 13.77 10.42 10.65
N GLY A 715 15.01 10.91 10.63
CA GLY A 715 16.03 10.58 9.62
C GLY A 715 15.49 10.55 8.20
N HIS A 716 14.80 11.61 7.74
CA HIS A 716 14.17 11.82 6.41
C HIS A 716 12.70 11.42 6.22
N ALA A 717 12.09 10.64 7.11
CA ALA A 717 10.65 10.35 7.04
C ALA A 717 9.84 11.55 7.57
N ALA A 718 8.88 12.04 6.80
CA ALA A 718 7.99 13.12 7.22
C ALA A 718 6.86 12.61 8.11
N ILE A 719 6.52 13.34 9.17
CA ILE A 719 5.44 12.98 10.08
C ILE A 719 4.38 14.08 9.98
N LEU A 720 3.16 13.69 9.59
CA LEU A 720 2.01 14.60 9.47
C LEU A 720 0.84 14.12 10.34
N ARG A 721 -0.17 14.98 10.48
CA ARG A 721 -1.43 14.67 11.16
C ARG A 721 -2.59 14.76 10.18
N LYS A 722 -3.65 14.00 10.45
CA LYS A 722 -4.94 14.17 9.78
C LYS A 722 -5.44 15.60 9.97
N THR A 723 -5.98 16.22 8.92
CA THR A 723 -6.65 17.53 9.01
C THR A 723 -8.09 17.35 9.50
N THR A 724 -8.85 16.47 8.85
CA THR A 724 -10.23 16.16 9.23
C THR A 724 -10.70 14.84 8.62
N ASP A 725 -11.77 14.27 9.17
CA ASP A 725 -12.58 13.25 8.50
C ASP A 725 -13.51 13.98 7.51
N LEU A 726 -13.23 13.82 6.23
CA LEU A 726 -13.87 14.58 5.16
C LEU A 726 -15.27 14.02 4.86
N VAL A 727 -15.32 12.76 4.44
CA VAL A 727 -16.57 12.07 4.09
C VAL A 727 -16.55 10.60 4.48
N ASP A 728 -17.73 10.07 4.76
CA ASP A 728 -18.03 8.65 4.87
C ASP A 728 -19.24 8.30 4.00
N HIS A 729 -19.71 7.05 4.07
CA HIS A 729 -20.92 6.60 3.37
C HIS A 729 -22.18 7.45 3.68
N ALA A 730 -22.28 8.06 4.87
CA ALA A 730 -23.42 8.89 5.27
C ALA A 730 -23.30 10.36 4.79
N THR A 731 -22.09 10.86 4.51
CA THR A 731 -21.84 12.27 4.17
C THR A 731 -22.24 12.63 2.73
N THR A 732 -22.88 13.80 2.49
CA THR A 732 -23.18 14.27 1.12
C THR A 732 -21.97 14.93 0.45
N ASP A 733 -21.98 15.04 -0.89
CA ASP A 733 -20.91 15.73 -1.64
C ASP A 733 -20.78 17.21 -1.26
N THR A 734 -21.92 17.83 -0.97
CA THR A 734 -22.08 19.23 -0.56
C THR A 734 -21.48 19.46 0.82
N ASP A 735 -21.73 18.58 1.79
CA ASP A 735 -21.13 18.64 3.12
C ASP A 735 -19.62 18.46 3.06
N GLY A 736 -19.15 17.48 2.28
CA GLY A 736 -17.72 17.27 2.04
C GLY A 736 -17.07 18.51 1.42
N ALA A 737 -17.74 19.14 0.44
CA ALA A 737 -17.24 20.33 -0.22
C ALA A 737 -17.15 21.53 0.75
N ASP A 738 -18.16 21.72 1.60
CA ASP A 738 -18.17 22.82 2.58
C ASP A 738 -17.09 22.64 3.64
N ARG A 739 -16.87 21.41 4.13
CA ARG A 739 -15.74 21.07 5.02
C ARG A 739 -14.40 21.38 4.35
N LEU A 740 -14.23 20.97 3.09
CA LEU A 740 -13.00 21.19 2.33
C LEU A 740 -12.70 22.69 2.14
N ILE A 741 -13.70 23.48 1.75
CA ILE A 741 -13.59 24.95 1.63
C ILE A 741 -13.19 25.58 2.97
N ALA A 742 -13.86 25.20 4.05
CA ALA A 742 -13.63 25.75 5.38
C ALA A 742 -12.19 25.57 5.86
N HIS A 743 -11.61 24.38 5.63
CA HIS A 743 -10.22 24.10 6.05
C HIS A 743 -9.17 24.77 5.15
N VAL A 744 -9.41 24.87 3.85
CA VAL A 744 -8.45 25.50 2.91
C VAL A 744 -8.40 27.02 3.06
N LEU A 745 -9.54 27.65 3.34
CA LEU A 745 -9.65 29.11 3.44
C LEU A 745 -9.52 29.64 4.88
N ALA A 746 -9.26 28.77 5.87
CA ALA A 746 -9.05 29.19 7.24
C ALA A 746 -7.84 30.16 7.36
N PRO A 747 -7.91 31.21 8.21
CA PRO A 747 -6.84 32.23 8.31
C PRO A 747 -5.45 31.68 8.63
N GLN A 748 -5.36 30.55 9.32
CA GLN A 748 -4.11 29.86 9.68
C GLN A 748 -4.04 28.44 9.10
N ALA A 749 -4.69 28.23 7.95
CA ALA A 749 -4.69 26.95 7.27
C ALA A 749 -3.27 26.46 6.98
N ALA A 750 -2.96 25.22 7.40
CA ALA A 750 -1.72 24.56 7.02
C ALA A 750 -1.65 24.45 5.49
N GLN A 751 -0.44 24.59 4.93
CA GLN A 751 -0.23 24.49 3.49
C GLN A 751 -0.44 23.06 2.98
N PHE A 752 -0.14 22.06 3.80
CA PHE A 752 -0.30 20.64 3.50
C PHE A 752 -1.39 20.06 4.39
N GLN A 753 -2.46 19.56 3.78
CA GLN A 753 -3.66 19.06 4.47
C GLN A 753 -3.99 17.63 4.06
N VAL A 754 -4.44 16.82 5.00
CA VAL A 754 -4.74 15.39 4.79
C VAL A 754 -6.19 15.12 5.18
N TYR A 755 -6.97 14.63 4.23
CA TYR A 755 -8.41 14.42 4.37
C TYR A 755 -8.70 12.93 4.38
N ARG A 756 -9.20 12.40 5.50
CA ARG A 756 -9.57 10.98 5.63
C ARG A 756 -10.99 10.77 5.13
N SER A 757 -11.18 9.75 4.31
CA SER A 757 -12.48 9.28 3.85
C SER A 757 -12.56 7.76 4.00
N ILE A 758 -13.74 7.21 4.29
CA ILE A 758 -13.95 5.76 4.48
C ILE A 758 -15.19 5.32 3.71
N PHE A 759 -15.15 4.12 3.13
CA PHE A 759 -16.28 3.53 2.40
C PHE A 759 -16.91 4.49 1.38
N VAL A 760 -16.11 5.07 0.50
CA VAL A 760 -16.58 5.92 -0.60
C VAL A 760 -15.75 5.63 -1.86
N SER A 761 -16.29 5.93 -3.04
CA SER A 761 -15.57 5.79 -4.31
C SER A 761 -14.63 6.98 -4.58
N SER A 762 -13.64 6.79 -5.46
CA SER A 762 -12.78 7.90 -5.93
C SER A 762 -13.54 8.92 -6.78
N ASN A 763 -14.60 8.48 -7.46
CA ASN A 763 -15.54 9.32 -8.19
C ASN A 763 -16.27 10.27 -7.23
N PHE A 764 -16.73 9.79 -6.08
CA PHE A 764 -17.37 10.62 -5.06
C PHE A 764 -16.43 11.72 -4.54
N ILE A 765 -15.15 11.39 -4.30
CA ILE A 765 -14.14 12.40 -3.95
C ILE A 765 -13.96 13.43 -5.07
N SER A 766 -13.98 13.00 -6.34
CA SER A 766 -13.93 13.92 -7.48
C SER A 766 -15.14 14.86 -7.51
N HIS A 767 -16.33 14.35 -7.20
CA HIS A 767 -17.54 15.16 -7.07
C HIS A 767 -17.39 16.20 -5.95
N VAL A 768 -16.98 15.80 -4.73
CA VAL A 768 -16.71 16.71 -3.61
C VAL A 768 -15.78 17.86 -4.01
N VAL A 769 -14.65 17.56 -4.66
CA VAL A 769 -13.68 18.57 -5.10
C VAL A 769 -14.27 19.47 -6.19
N SER A 770 -15.01 18.91 -7.16
CA SER A 770 -15.64 19.68 -8.23
C SER A 770 -16.72 20.64 -7.70
N THR A 771 -17.51 20.18 -6.74
CA THR A 771 -18.53 20.98 -6.04
C THR A 771 -17.86 22.10 -5.26
N ALA A 772 -16.77 21.84 -4.55
CA ALA A 772 -16.01 22.87 -3.84
C ALA A 772 -15.45 23.95 -4.77
N LYS A 773 -14.87 23.55 -5.91
CA LYS A 773 -14.37 24.48 -6.94
C LYS A 773 -15.47 25.35 -7.54
N THR A 774 -16.64 24.77 -7.78
CA THR A 774 -17.80 25.48 -8.33
C THR A 774 -18.40 26.46 -7.31
N LYS A 775 -18.45 26.06 -6.04
CA LYS A 775 -18.97 26.90 -4.95
C LYS A 775 -18.07 28.10 -4.62
N ASN A 776 -16.75 28.00 -4.78
CA ASN A 776 -15.83 29.04 -4.32
C ASN A 776 -14.58 29.20 -5.22
N LEU A 777 -14.47 30.36 -5.90
CA LEU A 777 -13.33 30.68 -6.78
C LEU A 777 -11.99 30.85 -6.03
N GLN A 778 -11.99 31.34 -4.79
CA GLN A 778 -10.75 31.45 -4.01
C GLN A 778 -10.21 30.07 -3.68
N PHE A 779 -11.09 29.14 -3.30
CA PHE A 779 -10.73 27.73 -3.14
C PHE A 779 -10.20 27.15 -4.47
N ALA A 780 -10.91 27.38 -5.59
CA ALA A 780 -10.50 26.85 -6.89
C ALA A 780 -9.11 27.31 -7.33
N ASN A 781 -8.72 28.55 -7.02
CA ASN A 781 -7.41 29.10 -7.35
C ASN A 781 -6.28 28.65 -6.39
N ARG A 782 -6.63 28.29 -5.15
CA ARG A 782 -5.69 27.95 -4.07
C ARG A 782 -5.45 26.45 -3.91
N PHE A 783 -6.46 25.61 -4.12
CA PHE A 783 -6.39 24.19 -3.78
C PHE A 783 -5.82 23.31 -4.90
N ALA A 784 -4.86 22.45 -4.55
CA ALA A 784 -4.31 21.43 -5.43
C ALA A 784 -4.37 20.04 -4.74
N ALA A 785 -5.04 19.08 -5.38
CA ALA A 785 -5.05 17.69 -4.94
C ALA A 785 -3.79 16.98 -5.44
N LEU A 786 -3.04 16.34 -4.55
CA LEU A 786 -1.81 15.64 -4.87
C LEU A 786 -1.88 14.16 -4.50
N ASP A 787 -1.19 13.35 -5.29
CA ASP A 787 -0.89 11.97 -4.91
C ASP A 787 0.07 11.93 -3.72
N PRO A 788 0.10 10.81 -2.96
CA PRO A 788 0.96 10.71 -1.78
C PRO A 788 2.44 10.92 -2.07
N MET A 789 2.97 10.47 -3.22
CA MET A 789 4.40 10.59 -3.50
C MET A 789 4.78 12.06 -3.75
N SER A 790 3.98 12.79 -4.54
CA SER A 790 4.18 14.22 -4.79
C SER A 790 3.94 15.07 -3.54
N PHE A 791 2.90 14.75 -2.76
CA PHE A 791 2.55 15.47 -1.54
C PHE A 791 3.69 15.42 -0.52
N PHE A 792 4.18 14.22 -0.20
CA PHE A 792 5.30 14.04 0.73
C PHE A 792 6.63 14.56 0.15
N GLY A 793 6.83 14.46 -1.16
CA GLY A 793 7.99 15.03 -1.86
C GLY A 793 8.07 16.55 -1.73
N LEU A 794 6.97 17.26 -2.03
CA LEU A 794 6.88 18.71 -1.88
C LEU A 794 6.99 19.14 -0.42
N TYR A 795 6.31 18.45 0.50
CA TYR A 795 6.40 18.75 1.93
C TYR A 795 7.86 18.70 2.38
N LYS A 796 8.57 17.60 2.11
CA LYS A 796 10.00 17.46 2.42
C LYS A 796 10.85 18.59 1.82
N SER A 797 10.55 19.00 0.59
CA SER A 797 11.30 20.06 -0.10
C SER A 797 11.21 21.41 0.61
N GLN A 798 10.06 21.74 1.22
CA GLN A 798 9.89 22.96 2.02
C GLN A 798 10.83 22.99 3.24
N HIS A 799 11.30 21.82 3.68
CA HIS A 799 12.18 21.66 4.84
C HIS A 799 13.61 21.25 4.46
N GLY A 800 14.02 21.46 3.21
CA GLY A 800 15.40 21.19 2.79
C GLY A 800 15.72 19.71 2.56
N LEU A 801 14.71 18.85 2.46
CA LEU A 801 14.86 17.41 2.18
C LEU A 801 14.31 17.07 0.81
N TYR A 802 15.07 16.31 0.02
CA TYR A 802 14.74 16.08 -1.38
C TYR A 802 14.72 14.58 -1.71
N PRO A 803 13.78 14.11 -2.56
CA PRO A 803 13.78 12.74 -3.02
C PRO A 803 14.97 12.53 -3.97
N ARG A 804 16.11 12.05 -3.45
CA ARG A 804 17.26 11.65 -4.25
C ARG A 804 17.48 10.13 -4.18
N LEU A 805 18.02 9.53 -5.23
CA LEU A 805 18.32 8.11 -5.34
C LEU A 805 17.08 7.23 -5.04
N ARG A 806 15.92 7.60 -5.58
CA ARG A 806 14.65 6.88 -5.38
C ARG A 806 14.37 5.91 -6.51
N MET A 807 14.44 4.63 -6.22
CA MET A 807 14.24 3.56 -7.18
C MET A 807 12.99 2.76 -6.84
N SER A 808 12.13 2.59 -7.83
CA SER A 808 11.00 1.66 -7.77
C SER A 808 11.16 0.58 -8.84
N MET A 809 10.77 -0.65 -8.50
CA MET A 809 10.67 -1.74 -9.47
C MET A 809 9.39 -1.58 -10.29
N VAL A 810 9.49 -1.80 -11.60
CA VAL A 810 8.38 -1.67 -12.56
C VAL A 810 7.98 -3.02 -13.14
N SER A 811 8.97 -3.85 -13.50
CA SER A 811 8.75 -5.20 -14.02
C SER A 811 9.97 -6.07 -13.74
N ASP A 812 9.81 -7.40 -13.73
CA ASP A 812 10.92 -8.34 -13.64
C ASP A 812 10.56 -9.69 -14.28
N THR A 813 11.59 -10.46 -14.64
CA THR A 813 11.45 -11.85 -15.13
C THR A 813 11.99 -12.87 -14.14
N LEU A 814 12.10 -12.53 -12.85
CA LEU A 814 12.62 -13.43 -11.82
C LEU A 814 11.72 -14.70 -11.78
N PRO A 815 12.24 -15.92 -11.81
CA PRO A 815 11.41 -17.11 -11.56
C PRO A 815 10.81 -17.12 -10.13
N GLN A 816 9.61 -17.67 -9.96
CA GLN A 816 9.05 -17.93 -8.61
C GLN A 816 9.74 -19.12 -7.94
N VAL A 817 10.18 -20.08 -8.75
CA VAL A 817 10.94 -21.26 -8.34
C VAL A 817 12.23 -21.30 -9.16
N MET A 818 13.34 -21.54 -8.50
CA MET A 818 14.65 -21.80 -9.10
C MET A 818 15.21 -23.11 -8.57
N TYR A 819 16.02 -23.76 -9.37
CA TYR A 819 16.58 -25.06 -9.06
C TYR A 819 18.08 -24.99 -8.81
N THR A 820 18.55 -25.79 -7.85
CA THR A 820 19.98 -25.87 -7.54
C THR A 820 20.80 -26.31 -8.76
N GLY A 821 21.98 -25.70 -8.95
CA GLY A 821 22.87 -25.94 -10.07
C GLY A 821 22.50 -25.25 -11.38
N GLN A 822 21.42 -24.46 -11.42
CA GLN A 822 20.95 -23.77 -12.64
C GLN A 822 21.27 -22.27 -12.63
N SER A 823 21.34 -21.69 -13.84
CA SER A 823 21.49 -20.26 -14.08
C SER A 823 20.28 -19.69 -14.79
N TYR A 824 19.85 -18.50 -14.39
CA TYR A 824 18.68 -17.82 -14.88
C TYR A 824 19.06 -16.42 -15.38
N ALA A 825 18.70 -16.12 -16.63
CA ALA A 825 18.71 -14.76 -17.14
C ALA A 825 17.51 -14.00 -16.58
N VAL A 826 17.78 -12.94 -15.82
CA VAL A 826 16.76 -12.12 -15.16
C VAL A 826 16.86 -10.70 -15.69
N GLN A 827 15.74 -10.18 -16.15
CA GLN A 827 15.58 -8.78 -16.50
C GLN A 827 14.82 -8.09 -15.38
N VAL A 828 15.28 -6.91 -15.00
CA VAL A 828 14.65 -6.05 -13.99
C VAL A 828 14.49 -4.67 -14.58
N THR A 829 13.26 -4.19 -14.68
CA THR A 829 12.96 -2.82 -15.09
C THR A 829 12.72 -1.98 -13.85
N ILE A 830 13.47 -0.89 -13.72
CA ILE A 830 13.38 0.07 -12.62
C ILE A 830 12.97 1.44 -13.15
N ARG A 831 12.46 2.29 -12.27
CA ARG A 831 12.17 3.71 -12.53
C ARG A 831 12.90 4.61 -11.53
N ASN A 832 13.37 5.74 -12.02
CA ASN A 832 13.82 6.83 -11.18
C ASN A 832 12.61 7.62 -10.66
N ASP A 833 12.22 7.37 -9.42
CA ASP A 833 11.16 8.08 -8.70
C ASP A 833 11.68 9.30 -7.94
N GLY A 834 12.95 9.66 -8.15
CA GLY A 834 13.64 10.77 -7.52
C GLY A 834 13.57 12.03 -8.37
N TRP A 835 14.08 13.12 -7.82
CA TRP A 835 14.27 14.40 -8.51
C TRP A 835 15.70 14.62 -8.99
N ASP A 836 16.62 13.71 -8.62
CA ASP A 836 17.96 13.62 -9.15
C ASP A 836 18.00 12.92 -10.51
N ILE A 837 19.06 13.20 -11.27
CA ILE A 837 19.37 12.55 -12.55
C ILE A 837 20.44 11.50 -12.27
N TRP A 838 20.19 10.24 -12.60
CA TRP A 838 21.18 9.16 -12.41
C TRP A 838 22.09 9.03 -13.62
N ARG A 839 23.39 8.76 -13.40
CA ARG A 839 24.35 8.58 -14.50
C ARG A 839 25.10 7.24 -14.48
N PRO A 840 25.25 6.61 -15.66
CA PRO A 840 26.26 5.58 -15.88
C PRO A 840 27.67 6.15 -15.87
N LYS A 841 28.68 5.28 -15.81
CA LYS A 841 30.07 5.68 -16.07
C LYS A 841 30.23 6.11 -17.53
N PRO A 842 30.77 7.30 -17.83
CA PRO A 842 31.05 7.71 -19.20
C PRO A 842 32.01 6.76 -19.91
N SER A 843 31.85 6.60 -21.22
CA SER A 843 32.76 5.78 -22.03
C SER A 843 34.19 6.29 -21.92
N GLY A 844 35.14 5.38 -21.63
CA GLY A 844 36.55 5.70 -21.46
C GLY A 844 36.92 6.41 -20.14
N ALA A 845 35.96 6.69 -19.25
CA ALA A 845 36.21 7.28 -17.94
C ALA A 845 36.44 6.22 -16.86
N THR A 846 37.21 6.59 -15.83
CA THR A 846 37.40 5.78 -14.61
C THR A 846 36.23 5.93 -13.65
N ASP A 847 35.56 7.10 -13.64
CA ASP A 847 34.54 7.50 -12.68
C ASP A 847 33.52 8.50 -13.27
N CYS A 848 32.61 9.00 -12.42
CA CYS A 848 31.61 9.99 -12.80
C CYS A 848 31.87 11.37 -12.17
N ASP A 849 32.54 11.43 -11.02
CA ASP A 849 32.85 12.68 -10.32
C ASP A 849 34.23 13.27 -10.67
N GLY A 850 35.02 12.62 -11.55
CA GLY A 850 36.34 13.09 -11.98
C GLY A 850 37.43 13.01 -10.91
N SER A 851 37.23 12.22 -9.84
CA SER A 851 38.18 12.08 -8.73
C SER A 851 39.37 11.14 -9.00
N GLY A 852 39.35 10.42 -10.12
CA GLY A 852 40.25 9.31 -10.44
C GLY A 852 39.92 7.99 -9.74
N LEU A 853 38.89 7.93 -8.89
CA LEU A 853 38.55 6.74 -8.10
C LEU A 853 37.48 5.90 -8.80
N ALA A 854 37.79 4.64 -9.10
CA ALA A 854 36.95 3.76 -9.92
C ALA A 854 35.46 3.81 -9.55
N TYR A 855 34.63 4.17 -10.53
CA TYR A 855 33.17 4.32 -10.47
C TYR A 855 32.65 5.40 -9.50
N LYS A 856 33.49 6.17 -8.81
CA LYS A 856 33.01 7.14 -7.82
C LYS A 856 32.06 8.18 -8.45
N GLY A 857 30.96 8.43 -7.77
CA GLY A 857 29.85 9.26 -8.22
C GLY A 857 28.94 8.63 -9.26
N CYS A 858 29.21 7.41 -9.72
CA CYS A 858 28.33 6.72 -10.66
C CYS A 858 27.16 6.05 -9.95
N ASP A 859 25.99 6.13 -10.56
CA ASP A 859 24.80 5.45 -10.08
C ASP A 859 24.72 4.05 -10.68
N ARG A 860 24.51 3.05 -9.84
CA ARG A 860 24.52 1.64 -10.25
C ARG A 860 23.43 0.85 -9.56
N PHE A 861 22.86 -0.09 -10.30
CA PHE A 861 21.97 -1.09 -9.72
C PHE A 861 22.78 -2.09 -8.92
N VAL A 862 22.33 -2.40 -7.70
CA VAL A 862 22.96 -3.39 -6.82
C VAL A 862 21.95 -4.43 -6.38
N TRP A 863 22.40 -5.68 -6.22
CA TRP A 863 21.54 -6.74 -5.72
C TRP A 863 22.25 -7.75 -4.83
N THR A 864 21.47 -8.46 -4.03
CA THR A 864 21.91 -9.59 -3.24
C THR A 864 20.84 -10.68 -3.25
N PHE A 865 21.27 -11.92 -3.04
CA PHE A 865 20.41 -13.10 -2.98
C PHE A 865 20.81 -13.91 -1.75
N GLN A 866 19.93 -13.96 -0.76
CA GLN A 866 20.26 -14.50 0.57
C GLN A 866 19.38 -15.70 0.94
N PRO A 867 19.95 -16.72 1.61
CA PRO A 867 19.20 -17.87 2.09
C PRO A 867 18.21 -17.50 3.19
N PRO A 868 17.19 -18.34 3.44
CA PRO A 868 16.14 -18.08 4.43
C PRO A 868 16.65 -17.81 5.85
N THR A 869 17.85 -18.28 6.19
CA THR A 869 18.48 -18.08 7.51
C THR A 869 19.12 -16.71 7.70
N ASN A 870 19.34 -15.96 6.62
CA ASN A 870 19.96 -14.64 6.65
C ASN A 870 18.93 -13.60 6.19
N PRO A 871 18.01 -13.18 7.08
CA PRO A 871 17.00 -12.22 6.69
C PRO A 871 17.65 -10.85 6.51
N ILE A 872 17.26 -10.16 5.45
CA ILE A 872 17.74 -8.81 5.19
C ILE A 872 17.03 -7.84 6.15
N ILE A 873 17.82 -7.18 7.00
CA ILE A 873 17.30 -6.22 7.98
C ILE A 873 17.46 -4.80 7.43
N PRO A 874 16.35 -4.09 7.21
CA PRO A 874 16.38 -2.67 6.90
C PRO A 874 17.08 -1.83 7.97
N THR A 875 17.83 -0.81 7.56
CA THR A 875 18.38 0.19 8.51
C THR A 875 17.65 1.53 8.44
N GLY A 876 16.98 1.79 7.30
CA GLY A 876 16.22 3.01 7.06
C GLY A 876 17.11 4.21 6.74
N PRO A 877 16.48 5.36 6.42
CA PRO A 877 17.22 6.53 6.00
C PRO A 877 18.12 7.14 7.08
N GLY A 878 19.24 7.69 6.63
CA GLY A 878 20.33 8.22 7.45
C GLY A 878 21.28 7.15 8.00
N ALA A 879 20.99 5.86 7.84
CA ALA A 879 21.85 4.77 8.32
C ALA A 879 22.68 4.15 7.18
N ILE A 880 23.85 3.63 7.55
CA ILE A 880 24.63 2.75 6.66
C ILE A 880 23.85 1.45 6.52
N PRO A 881 23.60 0.94 5.31
CA PRO A 881 22.94 -0.35 5.14
C PRO A 881 23.75 -1.46 5.81
N THR A 882 23.10 -2.28 6.62
CA THR A 882 23.69 -3.54 7.15
C THR A 882 23.80 -4.60 6.05
N VAL A 883 23.12 -4.37 4.93
CA VAL A 883 23.13 -5.26 3.77
C VAL A 883 24.40 -5.06 2.97
N THR A 884 25.24 -6.09 2.95
CA THR A 884 26.39 -6.13 2.06
C THR A 884 25.95 -6.55 0.66
N TYR A 885 26.00 -5.60 -0.28
CA TYR A 885 25.91 -5.88 -1.71
C TYR A 885 27.29 -6.30 -2.23
N PRO A 886 27.47 -7.54 -2.73
CA PRO A 886 28.76 -7.99 -3.25
C PRO A 886 29.30 -7.05 -4.33
N SER A 887 30.61 -6.85 -4.38
CA SER A 887 31.25 -5.96 -5.37
C SER A 887 30.99 -6.41 -6.82
N GLY A 888 30.82 -7.71 -7.05
CA GLY A 888 30.44 -8.28 -8.35
C GLY A 888 28.96 -8.10 -8.72
N ASN A 889 28.09 -7.78 -7.75
CA ASN A 889 26.65 -7.63 -7.96
C ASN A 889 26.28 -6.16 -8.18
N ARG A 890 26.91 -5.55 -9.18
CA ARG A 890 26.73 -4.13 -9.51
C ARG A 890 26.66 -3.92 -11.01
N ILE A 891 25.57 -3.35 -11.50
CA ILE A 891 25.34 -3.10 -12.93
C ILE A 891 25.28 -1.60 -13.21
N ASP A 892 25.99 -1.21 -14.26
CA ASP A 892 25.90 0.14 -14.84
C ASP A 892 24.68 0.20 -15.79
N PHE A 893 23.93 1.31 -15.75
CA PHE A 893 22.75 1.53 -16.59
C PHE A 893 23.09 1.76 -18.07
N GLY A 894 24.33 2.08 -18.40
CA GLY A 894 24.78 2.42 -19.75
C GLY A 894 24.22 3.74 -20.33
N THR A 895 23.16 4.30 -19.74
CA THR A 895 22.52 5.56 -20.16
C THR A 895 22.04 6.37 -18.95
N THR A 896 22.00 7.70 -19.09
CA THR A 896 21.50 8.62 -18.06
C THR A 896 19.99 8.42 -17.85
N ILE A 897 19.55 8.33 -16.59
CA ILE A 897 18.15 8.11 -16.22
C ILE A 897 17.57 9.36 -15.56
N ALA A 898 16.69 10.06 -16.27
CA ALA A 898 16.01 11.25 -15.77
C ALA A 898 14.91 10.92 -14.75
N PRO A 899 14.45 11.88 -13.92
CA PRO A 899 13.24 11.75 -13.11
C PRO A 899 12.05 11.20 -13.91
N GLY A 900 11.39 10.17 -13.40
CA GLY A 900 10.28 9.46 -14.02
C GLY A 900 10.66 8.47 -15.13
N ALA A 901 11.90 8.46 -15.60
CA ALA A 901 12.35 7.55 -16.66
C ALA A 901 12.59 6.13 -16.13
N THR A 902 12.42 5.15 -17.01
CA THR A 902 12.67 3.73 -16.72
C THR A 902 13.93 3.23 -17.43
N THR A 903 14.54 2.19 -16.87
CA THR A 903 15.62 1.44 -17.51
C THR A 903 15.55 -0.03 -17.13
N THR A 904 16.05 -0.91 -17.99
CA THR A 904 16.07 -2.35 -17.77
C THR A 904 17.50 -2.82 -17.58
N VAL A 905 17.77 -3.47 -16.45
CA VAL A 905 19.03 -4.13 -16.15
C VAL A 905 18.91 -5.63 -16.40
N ASN A 906 19.97 -6.22 -16.94
CA ASN A 906 20.05 -7.66 -17.21
C ASN A 906 21.09 -8.28 -16.29
N LEU A 907 20.72 -9.34 -15.58
CA LEU A 907 21.61 -10.04 -14.67
C LEU A 907 21.47 -11.56 -14.81
N MET A 908 22.53 -12.28 -14.47
CA MET A 908 22.52 -13.75 -14.42
C MET A 908 22.54 -14.19 -12.96
N LEU A 909 21.47 -14.87 -12.52
CA LEU A 909 21.43 -15.52 -11.20
C LEU A 909 21.81 -16.97 -11.35
N THR A 910 22.86 -17.39 -10.64
CA THR A 910 23.27 -18.81 -10.58
C THR A 910 22.99 -19.33 -9.20
N ILE A 911 22.20 -20.40 -9.09
CA ILE A 911 21.92 -21.09 -7.84
C ILE A 911 22.96 -22.20 -7.67
N PRO A 912 23.82 -22.17 -6.64
CA PRO A 912 24.79 -23.24 -6.41
C PRO A 912 24.12 -24.60 -6.25
N ALA A 913 24.79 -25.67 -6.68
CA ALA A 913 24.27 -27.05 -6.54
C ALA A 913 24.03 -27.45 -5.06
N ASN A 914 24.78 -26.84 -4.14
CA ASN A 914 24.68 -27.04 -2.70
C ASN A 914 23.91 -25.92 -1.97
N ALA A 915 23.12 -25.11 -2.68
CA ALA A 915 22.36 -24.03 -2.06
C ALA A 915 21.31 -24.61 -1.09
N THR A 916 21.10 -23.92 0.03
CA THR A 916 20.03 -24.24 0.98
C THR A 916 18.68 -24.21 0.28
N LEU A 917 17.84 -25.23 0.47
CA LEU A 917 16.49 -25.26 -0.07
C LEU A 917 15.54 -24.34 0.72
N GLY A 918 14.47 -23.89 0.08
CA GLY A 918 13.45 -23.03 0.69
C GLY A 918 13.44 -21.62 0.08
N TYR A 919 12.73 -20.70 0.74
CA TYR A 919 12.58 -19.34 0.24
C TYR A 919 13.82 -18.50 0.49
N HIS A 920 14.45 -18.02 -0.59
CA HIS A 920 15.51 -17.03 -0.58
C HIS A 920 14.95 -15.64 -0.85
N THR A 921 15.67 -14.63 -0.38
CA THR A 921 15.35 -13.22 -0.60
C THR A 921 16.28 -12.64 -1.65
N PHE A 922 15.72 -12.22 -2.78
CA PHE A 922 16.39 -11.31 -3.71
C PHE A 922 16.11 -9.87 -3.25
N GLN A 923 17.14 -9.07 -3.01
CA GLN A 923 16.99 -7.64 -2.74
C GLN A 923 17.74 -6.82 -3.78
N ALA A 924 17.11 -5.76 -4.24
CA ALA A 924 17.69 -4.78 -5.14
C ALA A 924 17.60 -3.36 -4.56
N ASP A 925 18.63 -2.56 -4.82
CA ASP A 925 18.67 -1.12 -4.50
C ASP A 925 19.54 -0.37 -5.52
N LEU A 926 19.61 0.94 -5.34
CA LEU A 926 20.52 1.82 -6.04
C LEU A 926 21.73 2.14 -5.17
N VAL A 927 22.91 2.30 -5.76
CA VAL A 927 24.06 2.90 -5.10
C VAL A 927 24.59 4.06 -5.93
N GLN A 928 24.96 5.14 -5.27
CA GLN A 928 25.83 6.14 -5.82
C GLN A 928 27.23 5.91 -5.24
N GLU A 929 28.12 5.37 -6.06
CA GLU A 929 29.42 4.87 -5.63
C GLU A 929 30.25 5.94 -4.92
N GLY A 930 30.76 5.60 -3.74
CA GLY A 930 31.55 6.53 -2.90
C GLY A 930 30.76 7.63 -2.18
N TYR A 931 29.43 7.70 -2.35
CA TYR A 931 28.56 8.62 -1.61
C TYR A 931 27.54 7.89 -0.72
N GLY A 932 26.85 6.87 -1.22
CA GLY A 932 25.90 6.11 -0.41
C GLY A 932 24.93 5.26 -1.21
N PHE A 933 24.10 4.49 -0.50
CA PHE A 933 23.03 3.69 -1.10
C PHE A 933 21.72 4.48 -1.12
N GLY A 934 20.81 4.09 -2.00
CA GLY A 934 19.46 4.65 -2.07
C GLY A 934 18.77 4.57 -0.72
N GLU A 935 18.85 3.43 -0.03
CA GLU A 935 18.28 3.25 1.32
C GLU A 935 18.74 4.34 2.31
N THR A 936 20.02 4.73 2.27
CA THR A 936 20.58 5.77 3.13
C THR A 936 19.89 7.12 2.93
N TYR A 937 19.37 7.40 1.72
CA TYR A 937 18.63 8.63 1.45
C TYR A 937 17.13 8.48 1.62
N GLY A 938 16.62 7.28 1.91
CA GLY A 938 15.18 6.99 2.09
C GLY A 938 14.52 6.36 0.88
N ASN A 939 15.31 5.76 0.00
CA ASN A 939 14.77 4.75 -0.89
C ASN A 939 14.27 3.54 -0.09
N GLN A 940 13.36 2.79 -0.68
CA GLN A 940 12.94 1.51 -0.15
C GLN A 940 13.55 0.42 -1.06
N PRO A 941 14.61 -0.29 -0.62
CA PRO A 941 15.13 -1.43 -1.37
C PRO A 941 14.02 -2.42 -1.67
N TRP A 942 13.91 -2.85 -2.92
CA TRP A 942 12.90 -3.83 -3.28
C TRP A 942 13.34 -5.22 -2.83
N GLN A 943 12.40 -6.02 -2.35
CA GLN A 943 12.62 -7.41 -1.97
C GLN A 943 11.64 -8.32 -2.70
N GLY A 944 12.10 -9.48 -3.15
CA GLY A 944 11.30 -10.53 -3.75
C GLY A 944 11.68 -11.91 -3.19
N ARG A 945 10.67 -12.75 -2.95
CA ARG A 945 10.85 -14.13 -2.51
C ARG A 945 10.95 -15.08 -3.70
N VAL A 946 11.95 -15.96 -3.66
CA VAL A 946 12.17 -17.02 -4.67
C VAL A 946 12.32 -18.35 -3.95
N LEU A 947 11.55 -19.35 -4.33
CA LEU A 947 11.71 -20.70 -3.82
C LEU A 947 12.90 -21.38 -4.51
N VAL A 948 13.89 -21.82 -3.74
CA VAL A 948 14.99 -22.66 -4.21
C VAL A 948 14.65 -24.12 -3.91
N ALA A 949 14.60 -24.94 -4.95
CA ALA A 949 14.25 -26.36 -4.89
C ALA A 949 15.30 -27.22 -5.60
N THR A 950 15.20 -28.53 -5.44
CA THR A 950 15.89 -29.49 -6.32
C THR A 950 15.12 -29.65 -7.63
N PRO A 951 15.79 -29.83 -8.77
CA PRO A 951 15.16 -30.07 -10.08
C PRO A 951 14.05 -31.11 -10.07
#